data_AF-A0A2S8G3I6-F1
#
_entry.id   AF-A0A2S8G3I6-F1
#
_cell.length_a   1.000
_cell.length_b   1.000
_cell.length_c   1.000
_cell.angle_alpha   90.00
_cell.angle_beta   90.00
_cell.angle_gamma   90.00
#
_symmetry.space_group_name_H-M   'P 1'
#
loop_
_entity.id
_entity.type
_entity.pdbx_description
1 polymer ?
#
loop_
_entity_poly.entity_id
_entity_poly.type
_entity_poly.pdbx_seq_one_letter_code
_entity_poly.pdbx_strand_id
1 'polypeptide(L)'
;MNWFSRLLSLLAVSLGFGCDSGDTDKPKMLVGSYSGEGELPDGVMLHEGRSPDAPARVDRNPVLLQDAEEIRKTRETYQRELDQRYATAISQVKKGDWVFLEYIRALEAQSQKATADLQQIMNSSSLPAKSRTKAAEMFARLKDPCGEAFLLDSLNSSDAELRLAALNSLGQYELRTDFNSEGMSELVIGLLDDPDSRVVEVASRLCWTRKIPGAEGAMLAALESGKAESPAKLAENLAELATNRETVEAILPHVLQDSPEKYNWNAGYPFRNLLKNPEAAISGPIRKALYAYTLKFPQQRYDQSLVRDLAAAAGPDATDVLSDIQKNAKDPVSRMYATEALARLQPEQGVNLYLAFVDDNKWYGNISDDIAKYAKPGDFERISQRLLAMDKPWDGSVVLLCYDTFDEAGKKFIEQNQDRLDPVAQSVAYWKSQGIDLKVALADFHAAGIVSQMPDELLAEMAKPGPSGDGPKEIDFNNPYELIGALAFAEIVVMFDAESGQIPCDHAQLLFDFARASRGKFAPEAPVQFWLRKAEDDYDGPYIVQFISDGRLFRCGAENYGDWYDVQAVMNLANFTLTETGHAERFISLESSGQFVSLVFADPAKFFPLAEKYRIPLAEDASQAMQKGIEFEQRVRESSQ
;
A
#
# COMPACT_ATOMS: atom_id res chain seq x y z
N MET A 1 -3.68 -2.43 -7.54
CA MET A 1 -4.09 -1.45 -6.51
C MET A 1 -4.57 -2.06 -5.18
N ASN A 2 -5.23 -3.23 -5.13
CA ASN A 2 -5.63 -3.85 -3.84
C ASN A 2 -4.46 -4.54 -3.08
N TRP A 3 -3.49 -5.10 -3.80
CA TRP A 3 -2.22 -5.56 -3.21
C TRP A 3 -1.44 -4.41 -2.53
N PHE A 4 -1.55 -3.19 -3.07
CA PHE A 4 -0.98 -1.98 -2.48
C PHE A 4 -1.57 -1.65 -1.09
N SER A 5 -2.78 -2.11 -0.72
CA SER A 5 -3.36 -1.91 0.62
C SER A 5 -2.75 -2.86 1.67
N ARG A 6 -2.48 -4.12 1.30
CA ARG A 6 -1.68 -5.06 2.11
C ARG A 6 -0.21 -4.64 2.19
N LEU A 7 0.29 -3.91 1.18
CA LEU A 7 1.63 -3.31 1.15
C LEU A 7 1.70 -1.97 1.90
N LEU A 8 0.64 -1.16 1.90
CA LEU A 8 0.53 0.12 2.62
C LEU A 8 0.51 -0.08 4.13
N SER A 9 0.00 -1.22 4.60
CA SER A 9 0.14 -1.63 6.00
C SER A 9 1.60 -1.98 6.39
N LEU A 10 2.48 -2.22 5.40
CA LEU A 10 3.93 -2.31 5.59
C LEU A 10 4.66 -0.96 5.37
N LEU A 11 4.11 -0.05 4.53
CA LEU A 11 4.76 1.21 4.12
C LEU A 11 4.42 2.45 4.99
N ALA A 12 3.37 2.44 5.81
CA ALA A 12 2.98 3.60 6.63
C ALA A 12 3.89 3.83 7.88
N VAL A 13 5.12 3.31 7.90
CA VAL A 13 5.95 3.17 9.12
C VAL A 13 7.11 4.17 9.22
N SER A 14 7.35 5.05 8.25
CA SER A 14 8.36 6.11 8.43
C SER A 14 7.70 7.47 8.71
N LEU A 15 8.23 8.18 9.72
CA LEU A 15 7.87 9.53 10.18
C LEU A 15 6.82 9.62 11.31
N GLY A 16 7.27 9.28 12.52
CA GLY A 16 6.61 9.70 13.75
C GLY A 16 7.48 9.49 14.98
N PHE A 17 8.48 10.34 15.23
CA PHE A 17 9.23 10.31 16.50
C PHE A 17 9.46 11.70 17.07
N GLY A 18 8.79 11.96 18.20
CA GLY A 18 9.24 12.89 19.22
C GLY A 18 9.25 12.13 20.55
N CYS A 19 10.44 11.79 21.05
CA CYS A 19 10.63 11.29 22.42
C CYS A 19 11.82 12.03 23.01
N ASP A 20 11.53 13.00 23.87
CA ASP A 20 12.51 13.78 24.58
C ASP A 20 12.89 13.09 25.89
N SER A 21 14.11 12.57 25.95
CA SER A 21 14.75 12.14 27.20
C SER A 21 16.21 12.60 27.15
N GLY A 22 16.58 13.51 28.06
CA GLY A 22 17.85 14.22 28.06
C GLY A 22 19.04 13.40 28.55
N ASP A 23 19.42 12.37 27.79
CA ASP A 23 20.64 11.58 28.01
C ASP A 23 21.55 11.66 26.77
N THR A 24 22.88 11.69 26.96
CA THR A 24 23.86 11.88 25.87
C THR A 24 24.12 10.63 25.03
N ASP A 25 23.47 9.50 25.34
CA ASP A 25 23.48 8.23 24.60
C ASP A 25 22.15 8.01 23.84
N LYS A 26 21.59 9.05 23.21
CA LYS A 26 20.42 8.85 22.33
C LYS A 26 20.85 7.96 21.16
N PRO A 27 20.13 6.86 20.87
CA PRO A 27 20.38 6.06 19.67
C PRO A 27 20.31 6.97 18.45
N LYS A 28 21.38 7.00 17.66
CA LYS A 28 21.42 7.79 16.43
C LYS A 28 20.62 7.06 15.37
N MET A 29 19.61 7.71 14.82
CA MET A 29 18.90 7.24 13.64
C MET A 29 19.80 7.50 12.44
N LEU A 30 20.28 6.42 11.84
CA LEU A 30 21.06 6.50 10.61
C LEU A 30 20.09 6.56 9.44
N VAL A 31 20.26 7.56 8.58
CA VAL A 31 19.46 7.72 7.36
C VAL A 31 20.37 7.69 6.14
N GLY A 32 19.97 6.99 5.08
CA GLY A 32 20.70 6.97 3.81
C GLY A 32 20.60 8.27 3.02
N SER A 33 19.55 9.08 3.28
CA SER A 33 19.31 10.38 2.66
C SER A 33 18.57 11.35 3.59
N TYR A 34 18.72 12.66 3.35
CA TYR A 34 17.93 13.72 4.00
C TYR A 34 17.58 14.79 2.96
N SER A 35 16.29 15.04 2.76
CA SER A 35 15.76 16.00 1.77
C SER A 35 15.36 17.35 2.36
N GLY A 36 15.57 17.56 3.66
CA GLY A 36 15.29 18.83 4.31
C GLY A 36 16.39 19.88 4.06
N GLU A 37 16.02 21.14 3.96
CA GLU A 37 16.98 22.25 4.01
C GLU A 37 17.44 22.46 5.47
N GLY A 38 18.74 22.34 5.74
CA GLY A 38 19.34 22.66 7.04
C GLY A 38 20.18 21.55 7.67
N GLU A 39 20.47 21.70 8.97
CA GLU A 39 21.16 20.69 9.76
C GLU A 39 20.24 19.49 10.02
N LEU A 40 20.83 18.28 10.09
CA LEU A 40 20.08 17.07 10.45
C LEU A 40 19.44 17.25 11.84
N PRO A 41 18.20 16.74 12.07
CA PRO A 41 17.60 16.78 13.39
C PRO A 41 18.48 16.11 14.45
N ASP A 42 18.41 16.58 15.69
CA ASP A 42 19.13 16.00 16.81
C ASP A 42 18.87 14.48 16.92
N GLY A 43 19.96 13.70 16.94
CA GLY A 43 19.88 12.25 16.96
C GLY A 43 19.75 11.59 15.58
N VAL A 44 19.81 12.34 14.48
CA VAL A 44 19.85 11.80 13.12
C VAL A 44 21.28 11.95 12.55
N MET A 45 21.78 10.91 11.91
CA MET A 45 23.09 10.89 11.26
C MET A 45 22.94 10.37 9.83
N LEU A 46 23.44 11.14 8.86
CA LEU A 46 23.53 10.65 7.49
C LEU A 46 24.64 9.58 7.42
N HIS A 47 24.28 8.40 6.94
CA HIS A 47 25.23 7.31 6.70
C HIS A 47 24.99 6.76 5.31
N GLU A 48 25.92 7.05 4.40
CA GLU A 48 25.85 6.50 3.05
C GLU A 48 26.12 4.99 3.10
N GLY A 49 25.15 4.22 2.63
CA GLY A 49 25.29 2.78 2.45
C GLY A 49 26.42 2.44 1.49
N ARG A 50 26.96 1.23 1.64
CA ARG A 50 27.99 0.71 0.75
C ARG A 50 27.45 0.54 -0.68
N SER A 51 28.29 0.81 -1.69
CA SER A 51 27.95 0.47 -3.08
C SER A 51 27.73 -1.05 -3.24
N PRO A 52 26.65 -1.48 -3.92
CA PRO A 52 26.40 -2.89 -4.25
C PRO A 52 27.52 -3.55 -5.07
N ASP A 53 28.31 -2.76 -5.80
CA ASP A 53 29.41 -3.24 -6.66
C ASP A 53 30.75 -3.38 -5.90
N ALA A 54 30.79 -2.97 -4.63
CA ALA A 54 31.99 -3.08 -3.82
C ALA A 54 32.32 -4.55 -3.51
N PRO A 55 33.62 -4.94 -3.41
CA PRO A 55 34.00 -6.30 -3.04
C PRO A 55 33.39 -6.73 -1.70
N ALA A 56 32.94 -7.98 -1.63
CA ALA A 56 32.40 -8.55 -0.40
C ALA A 56 33.47 -8.64 0.70
N ARG A 57 33.08 -8.30 1.93
CA ARG A 57 33.87 -8.35 3.18
C ARG A 57 33.58 -9.60 3.98
N VAL A 58 32.44 -10.22 3.76
CA VAL A 58 32.04 -11.50 4.35
C VAL A 58 31.74 -12.53 3.27
N ASP A 59 31.93 -13.80 3.61
CA ASP A 59 31.55 -14.90 2.72
C ASP A 59 30.02 -15.04 2.72
N ARG A 60 29.40 -14.75 1.57
CA ARG A 60 27.95 -14.82 1.36
C ARG A 60 27.49 -16.25 1.02
N ASN A 61 28.41 -17.21 0.87
CA ASN A 61 28.05 -18.60 0.63
C ASN A 61 27.47 -19.23 1.90
N PRO A 62 26.25 -19.81 1.83
CA PRO A 62 25.68 -20.53 2.95
C PRO A 62 26.54 -21.73 3.39
N VAL A 63 26.64 -21.94 4.70
CA VAL A 63 27.29 -23.10 5.29
C VAL A 63 26.37 -23.80 6.29
N LEU A 64 26.53 -25.13 6.36
CA LEU A 64 25.88 -25.99 7.34
C LEU A 64 26.85 -26.32 8.48
N LEU A 65 26.43 -26.07 9.72
CA LEU A 65 27.19 -26.34 10.93
C LEU A 65 26.40 -27.31 11.83
N GLN A 66 27.09 -28.30 12.38
CA GLN A 66 26.53 -29.30 13.31
C GLN A 66 27.13 -29.19 14.72
N ASP A 67 27.81 -28.09 15.01
CA ASP A 67 28.39 -27.83 16.32
C ASP A 67 27.28 -27.56 17.35
N ALA A 68 27.13 -28.47 18.32
CA ALA A 68 26.09 -28.41 19.33
C ALA A 68 26.19 -27.17 20.23
N GLU A 69 27.41 -26.67 20.46
CA GLU A 69 27.64 -25.48 21.28
C GLU A 69 27.24 -24.21 20.52
N GLU A 70 27.55 -24.12 19.23
CA GLU A 70 27.08 -23.01 18.39
C GLU A 70 25.56 -23.01 18.23
N ILE A 71 24.93 -24.17 18.07
CA ILE A 71 23.46 -24.31 18.04
C ILE A 71 22.85 -23.83 19.37
N ARG A 72 23.41 -24.25 20.51
CA ARG A 72 22.95 -23.83 21.84
C ARG A 72 23.06 -22.30 22.01
N LYS A 73 24.22 -21.73 21.69
CA LYS A 73 24.45 -20.27 21.75
C LYS A 73 23.46 -19.51 20.85
N THR A 74 23.16 -20.03 19.67
CA THR A 74 22.19 -19.42 18.74
C THR A 74 20.82 -19.30 19.38
N ARG A 75 20.31 -20.38 19.99
CA ARG A 75 19.03 -20.36 20.72
C ARG A 75 19.05 -19.39 21.90
N GLU A 76 20.15 -19.35 22.64
CA GLU A 76 20.30 -18.45 23.79
C GLU A 76 20.33 -16.97 23.38
N THR A 77 21.01 -16.65 22.28
CA THR A 77 21.01 -15.29 21.71
C THR A 77 19.61 -14.91 21.24
N TYR A 78 18.96 -15.78 20.46
CA TYR A 78 17.59 -15.54 19.98
C TYR A 78 16.63 -15.29 21.15
N GLN A 79 16.65 -16.15 22.18
CA GLN A 79 15.78 -16.00 23.33
C GLN A 79 16.01 -14.67 24.07
N ARG A 80 17.27 -14.24 24.21
CA ARG A 80 17.61 -12.95 24.82
C ARG A 80 17.07 -11.76 24.03
N GLU A 81 17.26 -11.76 22.71
CA GLU A 81 16.74 -10.71 21.82
C GLU A 81 15.21 -10.70 21.84
N LEU A 82 14.59 -11.88 21.81
CA LEU A 82 13.15 -12.04 21.91
C LEU A 82 12.60 -11.49 23.23
N ASP A 83 13.27 -11.77 24.36
CA ASP A 83 12.90 -11.25 25.68
C ASP A 83 13.04 -9.73 25.77
N GLN A 84 14.08 -9.16 25.16
CA GLN A 84 14.28 -7.71 25.08
C GLN A 84 13.17 -7.04 24.25
N ARG A 85 12.90 -7.54 23.04
CA ARG A 85 11.82 -7.04 22.19
C ARG A 85 10.46 -7.16 22.88
N TYR A 86 10.21 -8.27 23.55
CA TYR A 86 9.00 -8.48 24.35
C TYR A 86 8.88 -7.43 25.47
N ALA A 87 9.95 -7.17 26.24
CA ALA A 87 9.94 -6.17 27.30
C ALA A 87 9.65 -4.76 26.75
N THR A 88 10.23 -4.41 25.60
CA THR A 88 9.95 -3.16 24.90
C THR A 88 8.48 -3.07 24.46
N ALA A 89 7.93 -4.15 23.89
CA ALA A 89 6.52 -4.23 23.51
C ALA A 89 5.60 -3.92 24.70
N ILE A 90 5.82 -4.61 25.83
CA ILE A 90 5.04 -4.40 27.06
C ILE A 90 5.19 -2.97 27.61
N SER A 91 6.38 -2.38 27.51
CA SER A 91 6.63 -0.99 27.89
C SER A 91 5.82 0.00 27.02
N GLN A 92 5.81 -0.19 25.69
CA GLN A 92 5.01 0.62 24.76
C GLN A 92 3.52 0.48 25.01
N VAL A 93 3.03 -0.75 25.23
CA VAL A 93 1.63 -1.01 25.61
C VAL A 93 1.27 -0.28 26.90
N LYS A 94 2.11 -0.31 27.93
CA LYS A 94 1.88 0.42 29.19
C LYS A 94 1.83 1.94 29.02
N LYS A 95 2.48 2.49 27.99
CA LYS A 95 2.40 3.92 27.64
C LYS A 95 1.20 4.25 26.74
N GLY A 96 0.57 3.25 26.15
CA GLY A 96 -0.46 3.42 25.11
C GLY A 96 0.13 3.90 23.78
N ASP A 97 1.41 3.62 23.54
CA ASP A 97 2.13 4.05 22.33
C ASP A 97 1.95 3.04 21.19
N TRP A 98 2.44 3.39 20.00
CA TRP A 98 2.52 2.47 18.87
C TRP A 98 3.46 1.30 19.18
N VAL A 99 3.05 0.09 18.79
CA VAL A 99 3.85 -1.13 18.94
C VAL A 99 4.27 -1.57 17.55
N PHE A 100 5.56 -1.43 17.24
CA PHE A 100 6.12 -1.81 15.95
C PHE A 100 6.05 -3.31 15.70
N LEU A 101 6.11 -3.71 14.43
CA LEU A 101 5.84 -5.08 13.99
C LEU A 101 6.78 -6.12 14.64
N GLU A 102 8.06 -5.79 14.78
CA GLU A 102 9.07 -6.62 15.45
C GLU A 102 8.76 -6.87 16.94
N TYR A 103 8.12 -5.90 17.60
CA TYR A 103 7.66 -6.03 18.98
C TYR A 103 6.35 -6.82 19.07
N ILE A 104 5.44 -6.67 18.10
CA ILE A 104 4.24 -7.51 17.98
C ILE A 104 4.64 -8.98 17.79
N ARG A 105 5.59 -9.27 16.91
CA ARG A 105 6.11 -10.62 16.67
C ARG A 105 6.71 -11.23 17.94
N ALA A 106 7.34 -10.42 18.79
CA ALA A 106 7.82 -10.89 20.09
C ALA A 106 6.67 -11.28 21.04
N LEU A 107 5.55 -10.54 21.03
CA LEU A 107 4.34 -10.92 21.76
C LEU A 107 3.74 -12.23 21.22
N GLU A 108 3.68 -12.40 19.90
CA GLU A 108 3.16 -13.61 19.25
C GLU A 108 4.01 -14.85 19.59
N ALA A 109 5.33 -14.73 19.52
CA ALA A 109 6.27 -15.81 19.87
C ALA A 109 6.21 -16.19 21.36
N GLN A 110 5.81 -15.26 22.24
CA GLN A 110 5.60 -15.51 23.66
C GLN A 110 4.11 -15.43 24.05
N SER A 111 3.21 -15.91 23.19
CA SER A 111 1.75 -15.70 23.30
C SER A 111 1.16 -15.99 24.68
N GLN A 112 1.52 -17.09 25.35
CA GLN A 112 1.02 -17.42 26.69
C GLN A 112 1.38 -16.36 27.74
N LYS A 113 2.63 -15.90 27.72
CA LYS A 113 3.12 -14.85 28.63
C LYS A 113 2.50 -13.50 28.26
N ALA A 114 2.44 -13.18 26.95
CA ALA A 114 1.78 -12.00 26.42
C ALA A 114 0.33 -11.90 26.91
N THR A 115 -0.44 -12.98 26.79
CA THR A 115 -1.83 -13.05 27.28
C THR A 115 -1.92 -12.65 28.76
N ALA A 116 -1.08 -13.22 29.63
CA ALA A 116 -1.13 -12.91 31.06
C ALA A 116 -0.77 -11.44 31.36
N ASP A 117 0.31 -10.93 30.76
CA ASP A 117 0.78 -9.56 30.98
C ASP A 117 -0.20 -8.52 30.40
N LEU A 118 -0.72 -8.75 29.20
CA LEU A 118 -1.71 -7.88 28.54
C LEU A 118 -3.02 -7.87 29.32
N GLN A 119 -3.49 -9.02 29.81
CA GLN A 119 -4.69 -9.11 30.63
C GLN A 119 -4.53 -8.34 31.95
N GLN A 120 -3.35 -8.38 32.58
CA GLN A 120 -3.06 -7.58 33.77
C GLN A 120 -3.11 -6.08 33.47
N ILE A 121 -2.50 -5.63 32.37
CA ILE A 121 -2.50 -4.21 31.97
C ILE A 121 -3.92 -3.73 31.66
N MET A 122 -4.66 -4.49 30.85
CA MET A 122 -6.03 -4.20 30.43
C MET A 122 -6.98 -3.99 31.62
N ASN A 123 -6.88 -4.86 32.64
CA ASN A 123 -7.73 -4.84 33.82
C ASN A 123 -7.26 -3.90 34.94
N SER A 124 -6.11 -3.24 34.79
CA SER A 124 -5.55 -2.35 35.82
C SER A 124 -6.19 -0.97 35.79
N SER A 125 -7.14 -0.70 36.69
CA SER A 125 -7.82 0.61 36.80
C SER A 125 -6.89 1.77 37.18
N SER A 126 -5.67 1.50 37.67
CA SER A 126 -4.66 2.51 37.97
C SER A 126 -3.87 2.98 36.74
N LEU A 127 -4.00 2.30 35.59
CA LEU A 127 -3.33 2.69 34.35
C LEU A 127 -4.22 3.60 33.50
N PRO A 128 -3.65 4.50 32.69
CA PRO A 128 -4.41 5.34 31.76
C PRO A 128 -5.27 4.51 30.80
N ALA A 129 -6.40 5.08 30.38
CA ALA A 129 -7.30 4.50 29.39
C ALA A 129 -6.57 3.98 28.14
N LYS A 130 -5.69 4.81 27.55
CA LYS A 130 -4.89 4.45 26.37
C LYS A 130 -4.02 3.20 26.57
N SER A 131 -3.48 2.99 27.76
CA SER A 131 -2.65 1.81 28.06
C SER A 131 -3.50 0.56 28.10
N ARG A 132 -4.68 0.65 28.72
CA ARG A 132 -5.62 -0.45 28.87
C ARG A 132 -6.20 -0.87 27.51
N THR A 133 -6.60 0.09 26.67
CA THR A 133 -7.15 -0.21 25.33
C THR A 133 -6.07 -0.65 24.35
N LYS A 134 -4.83 -0.13 24.45
CA LYS A 134 -3.71 -0.65 23.67
C LYS A 134 -3.39 -2.10 24.05
N ALA A 135 -3.48 -2.46 25.33
CA ALA A 135 -3.34 -3.85 25.75
C ALA A 135 -4.45 -4.73 25.16
N ALA A 136 -5.70 -4.26 25.20
CA ALA A 136 -6.84 -4.95 24.60
C ALA A 136 -6.71 -5.10 23.07
N GLU A 137 -6.18 -4.09 22.37
CA GLU A 137 -5.87 -4.15 20.94
C GLU A 137 -4.82 -5.23 20.64
N MET A 138 -3.69 -5.24 21.36
CA MET A 138 -2.68 -6.29 21.19
C MET A 138 -3.24 -7.68 21.53
N PHE A 139 -4.11 -7.75 22.52
CA PHE A 139 -4.73 -9.01 22.94
C PHE A 139 -5.68 -9.56 21.86
N ALA A 140 -6.45 -8.68 21.21
CA ALA A 140 -7.25 -9.04 20.04
C ALA A 140 -6.39 -9.44 18.82
N ARG A 141 -5.22 -8.80 18.62
CA ARG A 141 -4.27 -9.21 17.55
C ARG A 141 -3.75 -10.63 17.74
N LEU A 142 -3.53 -11.05 18.99
CA LEU A 142 -3.20 -12.44 19.38
C LEU A 142 -4.39 -13.41 19.22
N LYS A 143 -5.50 -12.99 18.62
CA LYS A 143 -6.73 -13.76 18.38
C LYS A 143 -7.45 -14.19 19.65
N ASP A 144 -7.22 -13.46 20.75
CA ASP A 144 -7.99 -13.65 21.98
C ASP A 144 -9.22 -12.73 21.97
N PRO A 145 -10.46 -13.27 22.00
CA PRO A 145 -11.68 -12.49 21.92
C PRO A 145 -11.90 -11.57 23.13
N CYS A 146 -11.21 -11.80 24.26
CA CYS A 146 -11.34 -10.94 25.44
C CYS A 146 -10.84 -9.52 25.20
N GLY A 147 -9.86 -9.32 24.32
CA GLY A 147 -9.37 -7.99 23.95
C GLY A 147 -10.45 -7.17 23.25
N GLU A 148 -11.09 -7.77 22.24
CA GLU A 148 -12.20 -7.14 21.52
C GLU A 148 -13.40 -6.88 22.44
N ALA A 149 -13.79 -7.86 23.26
CA ALA A 149 -14.86 -7.69 24.24
C ALA A 149 -14.60 -6.51 25.19
N PHE A 150 -13.36 -6.37 25.70
CA PHE A 150 -13.00 -5.25 26.56
C PHE A 150 -13.12 -3.89 25.84
N LEU A 151 -12.69 -3.80 24.59
CA LEU A 151 -12.81 -2.56 23.80
C LEU A 151 -14.28 -2.18 23.61
N LEU A 152 -15.16 -3.15 23.35
CA LEU A 152 -16.59 -2.94 23.17
C LEU A 152 -17.28 -2.56 24.49
N ASP A 153 -16.98 -3.25 25.59
CA ASP A 153 -17.49 -2.90 26.92
C ASP A 153 -17.05 -1.49 27.34
N SER A 154 -15.83 -1.10 26.97
CA SER A 154 -15.27 0.22 27.24
C SER A 154 -16.06 1.36 26.59
N LEU A 155 -16.79 1.10 25.49
CA LEU A 155 -17.67 2.08 24.86
C LEU A 155 -18.87 2.48 25.74
N ASN A 156 -19.29 1.60 26.67
CA ASN A 156 -20.36 1.89 27.63
C ASN A 156 -19.85 2.50 28.96
N SER A 157 -18.54 2.77 29.06
CA SER A 157 -17.95 3.35 30.26
C SER A 157 -18.48 4.74 30.54
N SER A 158 -18.62 5.12 31.82
CA SER A 158 -18.86 6.51 32.21
C SER A 158 -17.63 7.41 32.00
N ASP A 159 -16.44 6.82 31.89
CA ASP A 159 -15.18 7.53 31.62
C ASP A 159 -15.01 7.83 30.13
N ALA A 160 -15.06 9.11 29.77
CA ALA A 160 -14.93 9.58 28.39
C ALA A 160 -13.55 9.26 27.79
N GLU A 161 -12.48 9.29 28.59
CA GLU A 161 -11.13 8.98 28.10
C GLU A 161 -11.02 7.49 27.72
N LEU A 162 -11.74 6.62 28.44
CA LEU A 162 -11.81 5.19 28.10
C LEU A 162 -12.61 4.95 26.81
N ARG A 163 -13.74 5.64 26.62
CA ARG A 163 -14.51 5.58 25.36
C ARG A 163 -13.68 6.06 24.17
N LEU A 164 -13.02 7.22 24.31
CA LEU A 164 -12.13 7.78 23.29
C LEU A 164 -11.00 6.82 22.91
N ALA A 165 -10.31 6.26 23.90
CA ALA A 165 -9.21 5.35 23.68
C ALA A 165 -9.68 4.04 23.01
N ALA A 166 -10.86 3.53 23.38
CA ALA A 166 -11.43 2.32 22.79
C ALA A 166 -11.83 2.54 21.33
N LEU A 167 -12.49 3.66 21.01
CA LEU A 167 -12.82 4.02 19.63
C LEU A 167 -11.57 4.15 18.74
N ASN A 168 -10.50 4.76 19.24
CA ASN A 168 -9.24 4.86 18.51
C ASN A 168 -8.59 3.50 18.25
N SER A 169 -8.63 2.58 19.23
CA SER A 169 -8.13 1.20 19.04
C SER A 169 -8.99 0.41 18.05
N LEU A 170 -10.33 0.50 18.15
CA LEU A 170 -11.27 -0.13 17.21
C LEU A 170 -11.14 0.42 15.78
N GLY A 171 -10.66 1.65 15.63
CA GLY A 171 -10.34 2.25 14.34
C GLY A 171 -9.04 1.74 13.69
N GLN A 172 -8.20 1.00 14.41
CA GLN A 172 -6.94 0.47 13.86
C GLN A 172 -7.23 -0.60 12.80
N TYR A 173 -6.60 -0.45 11.64
CA TYR A 173 -6.84 -1.29 10.45
C TYR A 173 -6.60 -2.78 10.71
N GLU A 174 -5.67 -3.12 11.60
CA GLU A 174 -5.30 -4.50 11.90
C GLU A 174 -6.32 -5.23 12.77
N LEU A 175 -7.21 -4.50 13.46
CA LEU A 175 -8.37 -5.11 14.13
C LEU A 175 -9.46 -5.40 13.09
N ARG A 176 -9.92 -6.66 13.07
CA ARG A 176 -10.96 -7.15 12.16
C ARG A 176 -12.30 -7.36 12.86
N THR A 177 -12.70 -6.39 13.68
CA THR A 177 -14.01 -6.38 14.34
C THR A 177 -15.14 -6.31 13.32
N ASP A 178 -16.15 -7.16 13.47
CA ASP A 178 -17.34 -7.16 12.62
C ASP A 178 -18.39 -6.17 13.13
N PHE A 179 -18.34 -4.95 12.61
CA PHE A 179 -19.30 -3.90 12.94
C PHE A 179 -20.66 -4.10 12.26
N ASN A 180 -20.85 -5.08 11.39
CA ASN A 180 -22.13 -5.30 10.70
C ASN A 180 -23.17 -6.01 11.57
N SER A 181 -22.79 -6.51 12.74
CA SER A 181 -23.75 -7.06 13.70
C SER A 181 -24.61 -5.94 14.31
N GLU A 182 -25.93 -6.17 14.39
CA GLU A 182 -26.92 -5.16 14.80
C GLU A 182 -26.57 -4.51 16.14
N GLY A 183 -26.23 -5.30 17.16
CA GLY A 183 -25.85 -4.78 18.47
C GLY A 183 -24.56 -3.94 18.48
N MET A 184 -23.61 -4.21 17.57
CA MET A 184 -22.37 -3.42 17.48
C MET A 184 -22.58 -2.11 16.73
N SER A 185 -23.38 -2.15 15.66
CA SER A 185 -23.78 -0.94 14.94
C SER A 185 -24.52 0.02 15.87
N GLU A 186 -25.52 -0.46 16.62
CA GLU A 186 -26.29 0.35 17.58
C GLU A 186 -25.41 0.98 18.65
N LEU A 187 -24.45 0.22 19.19
CA LEU A 187 -23.53 0.70 20.22
C LEU A 187 -22.69 1.89 19.73
N VAL A 188 -22.06 1.77 18.57
CA VAL A 188 -21.22 2.85 18.02
C VAL A 188 -22.07 4.04 17.58
N ILE A 189 -23.24 3.78 16.98
CA ILE A 189 -24.18 4.83 16.56
C ILE A 189 -24.68 5.64 17.76
N GLY A 190 -24.95 4.99 18.90
CA GLY A 190 -25.36 5.67 20.14
C GLY A 190 -24.33 6.69 20.64
N LEU A 191 -23.04 6.47 20.38
CA LEU A 191 -21.96 7.40 20.76
C LEU A 191 -21.93 8.70 19.93
N LEU A 192 -22.73 8.80 18.88
CA LEU A 192 -22.91 10.06 18.15
C LEU A 192 -23.75 11.08 18.92
N ASP A 193 -24.42 10.66 20.01
CA ASP A 193 -25.12 11.53 20.97
C ASP A 193 -24.36 11.67 22.31
N ASP A 194 -23.08 11.26 22.34
CA ASP A 194 -22.26 11.32 23.56
C ASP A 194 -22.14 12.77 24.09
N PRO A 195 -22.19 12.98 25.42
CA PRO A 195 -22.01 14.31 26.00
C PRO A 195 -20.62 14.90 25.77
N ASP A 196 -19.60 14.10 25.49
CA ASP A 196 -18.26 14.56 25.12
C ASP A 196 -18.13 14.68 23.60
N SER A 197 -17.99 15.91 23.11
CA SER A 197 -17.88 16.21 21.67
C SER A 197 -16.71 15.50 20.98
N ARG A 198 -15.64 15.18 21.74
CA ARG A 198 -14.49 14.45 21.22
C ARG A 198 -14.88 12.99 20.91
N VAL A 199 -15.74 12.39 21.73
CA VAL A 199 -16.25 11.02 21.50
C VAL A 199 -17.07 10.99 20.22
N VAL A 200 -17.96 11.96 20.04
CA VAL A 200 -18.77 12.12 18.82
C VAL A 200 -17.89 12.22 17.58
N GLU A 201 -16.82 13.03 17.61
CA GLU A 201 -15.89 13.16 16.48
C GLU A 201 -15.22 11.81 16.14
N VAL A 202 -14.66 11.10 17.13
CA VAL A 202 -13.96 9.82 16.89
C VAL A 202 -14.94 8.71 16.49
N ALA A 203 -16.14 8.67 17.07
CA ALA A 203 -17.20 7.74 16.69
C ALA A 203 -17.64 7.95 15.24
N SER A 204 -17.80 9.21 14.81
CA SER A 204 -18.14 9.54 13.43
C SER A 204 -17.08 9.06 12.43
N ARG A 205 -15.80 9.15 12.78
CA ARG A 205 -14.69 8.62 11.98
C ARG A 205 -14.76 7.09 11.90
N LEU A 206 -15.01 6.42 13.03
CA LEU A 206 -15.15 4.96 13.06
C LEU A 206 -16.34 4.48 12.19
N CYS A 207 -17.49 5.15 12.28
CA CYS A 207 -18.66 4.89 11.44
C CYS A 207 -18.31 4.94 9.95
N TRP A 208 -17.57 5.97 9.54
CA TRP A 208 -17.10 6.09 8.17
C TRP A 208 -16.08 5.00 7.80
N THR A 209 -14.98 4.88 8.54
CA THR A 209 -13.87 3.98 8.20
C THR A 209 -14.31 2.52 8.17
N ARG A 210 -15.28 2.13 9.00
CA ARG A 210 -15.84 0.78 9.06
C ARG A 210 -17.16 0.62 8.30
N LYS A 211 -17.66 1.69 7.67
CA LYS A 211 -18.93 1.73 6.92
C LYS A 211 -20.11 1.14 7.72
N ILE A 212 -20.27 1.58 8.96
CA ILE A 212 -21.27 1.03 9.91
C ILE A 212 -22.71 1.23 9.38
N PRO A 213 -23.49 0.16 9.18
CA PRO A 213 -24.86 0.25 8.69
C PRO A 213 -25.75 1.12 9.59
N GLY A 214 -26.55 2.00 8.99
CA GLY A 214 -27.50 2.87 9.73
C GLY A 214 -26.90 4.12 10.37
N ALA A 215 -25.58 4.32 10.30
CA ALA A 215 -24.92 5.46 10.93
C ALA A 215 -25.25 6.83 10.29
N GLU A 216 -25.66 6.85 9.02
CA GLU A 216 -25.95 8.08 8.27
C GLU A 216 -26.94 9.00 8.99
N GLY A 217 -28.09 8.49 9.41
CA GLY A 217 -29.14 9.30 10.05
C GLY A 217 -28.71 9.88 11.40
N ALA A 218 -27.97 9.12 12.20
CA ALA A 218 -27.46 9.59 13.48
C ALA A 218 -26.34 10.62 13.33
N MET A 219 -25.47 10.46 12.33
CA MET A 219 -24.44 11.45 12.01
C MET A 219 -25.05 12.75 11.47
N LEU A 220 -26.12 12.66 10.67
CA LEU A 220 -26.89 13.83 10.24
C LEU A 220 -27.50 14.57 11.44
N ALA A 221 -28.18 13.86 12.34
CA ALA A 221 -28.74 14.45 13.56
C ALA A 221 -27.66 15.10 14.44
N ALA A 222 -26.49 14.46 14.57
CA ALA A 222 -25.35 15.03 15.30
C ALA A 222 -24.84 16.32 14.64
N LEU A 223 -24.77 16.37 13.31
CA LEU A 223 -24.37 17.56 12.55
C LEU A 223 -25.37 18.71 12.75
N GLU A 224 -26.66 18.44 12.61
CA GLU A 224 -27.73 19.44 12.75
C GLU A 224 -27.88 19.97 14.17
N SER A 225 -27.61 19.13 15.17
CA SER A 225 -27.67 19.54 16.58
C SER A 225 -26.56 20.54 16.97
N GLY A 226 -25.51 20.67 16.16
CA GLY A 226 -24.36 21.51 16.45
C GLY A 226 -23.49 21.02 17.61
N LYS A 227 -23.64 19.76 18.04
CA LYS A 227 -22.87 19.16 19.16
C LYS A 227 -21.41 18.82 18.81
N ALA A 228 -21.09 18.69 17.53
CA ALA A 228 -19.73 18.36 17.09
C ALA A 228 -18.76 19.53 17.35
N GLU A 229 -17.59 19.24 17.93
CA GLU A 229 -16.52 20.23 18.09
C GLU A 229 -16.05 20.77 16.73
N SER A 230 -16.01 19.90 15.73
CA SER A 230 -15.71 20.25 14.34
C SER A 230 -16.82 19.77 13.40
N PRO A 231 -17.83 20.61 13.11
CA PRO A 231 -18.89 20.29 12.16
C PRO A 231 -18.36 19.96 10.75
N ALA A 232 -17.25 20.58 10.35
CA ALA A 232 -16.61 20.30 9.06
C ALA A 232 -16.10 18.86 8.99
N LYS A 233 -15.36 18.38 10.00
CA LYS A 233 -14.88 16.98 10.03
C LYS A 233 -16.02 15.97 10.10
N LEU A 234 -17.08 16.28 10.87
CA LEU A 234 -18.26 15.41 10.92
C LEU A 234 -18.95 15.35 9.54
N ALA A 235 -19.09 16.47 8.85
CA ALA A 235 -19.63 16.52 7.50
C ALA A 235 -18.76 15.77 6.48
N GLU A 236 -17.42 15.86 6.60
CA GLU A 236 -16.47 15.07 5.80
C GLU A 236 -16.67 13.56 6.01
N ASN A 237 -16.75 13.10 7.26
CA ASN A 237 -17.02 11.69 7.56
C ASN A 237 -18.41 11.26 7.06
N LEU A 238 -19.42 12.12 7.19
CA LEU A 238 -20.80 11.84 6.74
C LEU A 238 -20.92 11.77 5.22
N ALA A 239 -20.16 12.58 4.49
CA ALA A 239 -20.15 12.56 3.02
C ALA A 239 -19.85 11.17 2.47
N GLU A 240 -19.02 10.40 3.16
CA GLU A 240 -18.63 9.05 2.77
C GLU A 240 -19.68 7.97 3.07
N LEU A 241 -20.73 8.31 3.81
CA LEU A 241 -21.86 7.44 4.13
C LEU A 241 -23.17 7.93 3.52
N ALA A 242 -23.20 9.12 2.92
CA ALA A 242 -24.43 9.72 2.45
C ALA A 242 -25.07 8.90 1.31
N THR A 243 -26.31 8.48 1.52
CA THR A 243 -27.10 7.69 0.56
C THR A 243 -28.36 8.40 0.11
N ASN A 244 -28.64 9.61 0.62
CA ASN A 244 -29.83 10.36 0.24
C ASN A 244 -29.55 11.86 0.08
N ARG A 245 -30.52 12.55 -0.52
CA ARG A 245 -30.42 13.98 -0.85
C ARG A 245 -30.36 14.89 0.37
N GLU A 246 -31.11 14.58 1.43
CA GLU A 246 -31.19 15.40 2.64
C GLU A 246 -29.82 15.49 3.32
N THR A 247 -29.17 14.34 3.50
CA THR A 247 -27.81 14.26 4.02
C THR A 247 -26.84 15.10 3.19
N VAL A 248 -26.91 14.97 1.86
CA VAL A 248 -26.06 15.74 0.94
C VAL A 248 -26.28 17.25 1.08
N GLU A 249 -27.52 17.70 1.16
CA GLU A 249 -27.82 19.13 1.32
C GLU A 249 -27.34 19.68 2.67
N ALA A 250 -27.37 18.86 3.73
CA ALA A 250 -26.89 19.24 5.06
C ALA A 250 -25.35 19.36 5.15
N ILE A 251 -24.59 18.51 4.46
CA ILE A 251 -23.10 18.55 4.51
C ILE A 251 -22.49 19.71 3.71
N LEU A 252 -23.14 20.14 2.61
CA LEU A 252 -22.57 21.09 1.65
C LEU A 252 -22.11 22.43 2.28
N PRO A 253 -22.88 23.08 3.18
CA PRO A 253 -22.47 24.33 3.81
C PRO A 253 -21.21 24.23 4.67
N HIS A 254 -20.90 23.04 5.19
CA HIS A 254 -19.76 22.84 6.09
C HIS A 254 -18.44 22.63 5.35
N VAL A 255 -18.52 22.10 4.12
CA VAL A 255 -17.32 21.75 3.34
C VAL A 255 -17.06 22.73 2.19
N LEU A 256 -18.10 23.23 1.50
CA LEU A 256 -17.96 24.30 0.51
C LEU A 256 -18.16 25.67 1.19
N GLN A 257 -17.18 26.06 1.99
CA GLN A 257 -17.22 27.29 2.79
C GLN A 257 -17.19 28.57 1.94
N ASP A 258 -17.60 29.69 2.51
CA ASP A 258 -17.57 31.01 1.86
C ASP A 258 -16.16 31.61 1.67
N SER A 259 -15.10 30.81 1.82
CA SER A 259 -13.72 31.26 1.68
C SER A 259 -12.97 30.41 0.66
N PRO A 260 -12.34 31.04 -0.35
CA PRO A 260 -11.59 30.35 -1.39
C PRO A 260 -10.42 29.56 -0.80
N GLU A 261 -9.68 30.12 0.15
CA GLU A 261 -8.39 29.59 0.67
C GLU A 261 -8.46 28.20 1.33
N LYS A 262 -9.64 27.58 1.41
CA LYS A 262 -9.87 26.32 2.12
C LYS A 262 -10.25 25.14 1.24
N TYR A 263 -10.52 25.31 -0.06
CA TYR A 263 -10.73 24.15 -0.93
C TYR A 263 -9.38 23.48 -1.21
N ASN A 264 -9.17 22.31 -0.65
CA ASN A 264 -7.97 21.51 -0.84
C ASN A 264 -8.35 20.05 -1.12
N TRP A 265 -7.35 19.24 -1.43
CA TRP A 265 -7.53 17.81 -1.71
C TRP A 265 -8.35 17.08 -0.64
N ASN A 266 -8.15 17.41 0.64
CA ASN A 266 -8.83 16.76 1.77
C ASN A 266 -10.32 17.13 1.83
N ALA A 267 -10.67 18.36 1.48
CA ALA A 267 -12.07 18.79 1.39
C ALA A 267 -12.81 18.12 0.22
N GLY A 268 -12.12 17.88 -0.91
CA GLY A 268 -12.71 17.26 -2.10
C GLY A 268 -12.83 15.74 -2.04
N TYR A 269 -11.90 15.06 -1.33
CA TYR A 269 -11.82 13.60 -1.30
C TYR A 269 -13.13 12.91 -0.85
N PRO A 270 -13.78 13.30 0.26
CA PRO A 270 -15.01 12.66 0.73
C PRO A 270 -16.19 12.75 -0.27
N PHE A 271 -16.19 13.75 -1.15
CA PHE A 271 -17.26 13.95 -2.13
C PHE A 271 -17.07 13.15 -3.41
N ARG A 272 -15.88 12.58 -3.64
CA ARG A 272 -15.59 11.84 -4.86
C ARG A 272 -16.55 10.67 -5.07
N ASN A 273 -16.92 9.98 -3.98
CA ASN A 273 -17.87 8.88 -4.02
C ASN A 273 -19.29 9.38 -4.32
N LEU A 274 -19.70 10.49 -3.72
CA LEU A 274 -21.02 11.08 -3.98
C LEU A 274 -21.16 11.65 -5.39
N LEU A 275 -20.09 12.22 -5.97
CA LEU A 275 -20.09 12.71 -7.35
C LEU A 275 -20.29 11.59 -8.38
N LYS A 276 -19.70 10.42 -8.09
CA LYS A 276 -19.82 9.19 -8.89
C LYS A 276 -21.11 8.42 -8.63
N ASN A 277 -21.93 8.85 -7.66
CA ASN A 277 -23.19 8.18 -7.37
C ASN A 277 -24.13 8.26 -8.59
N PRO A 278 -24.67 7.12 -9.07
CA PRO A 278 -25.54 7.08 -10.24
C PRO A 278 -26.88 7.81 -10.02
N GLU A 279 -27.31 7.96 -8.76
CA GLU A 279 -28.55 8.66 -8.43
C GLU A 279 -28.37 10.18 -8.50
N ALA A 280 -29.07 10.81 -9.44
CA ALA A 280 -29.01 12.26 -9.64
C ALA A 280 -29.50 13.07 -8.42
N ALA A 281 -30.34 12.48 -7.56
CA ALA A 281 -30.78 13.10 -6.32
C ALA A 281 -29.63 13.30 -5.31
N ILE A 282 -28.60 12.46 -5.36
CA ILE A 282 -27.42 12.49 -4.49
C ILE A 282 -26.30 13.31 -5.16
N SER A 283 -25.96 12.97 -6.41
CA SER A 283 -24.85 13.62 -7.11
C SER A 283 -25.19 15.04 -7.59
N GLY A 284 -26.45 15.31 -7.95
CA GLY A 284 -26.90 16.58 -8.52
C GLY A 284 -26.65 17.82 -7.66
N PRO A 285 -27.04 17.84 -6.37
CA PRO A 285 -26.76 18.97 -5.48
C PRO A 285 -25.27 19.32 -5.38
N ILE A 286 -24.40 18.31 -5.33
CA ILE A 286 -22.94 18.49 -5.22
C ILE A 286 -22.38 19.07 -6.52
N ARG A 287 -22.79 18.53 -7.67
CA ARG A 287 -22.40 19.07 -9.00
C ARG A 287 -22.76 20.56 -9.11
N LYS A 288 -23.99 20.91 -8.72
CA LYS A 288 -24.47 22.29 -8.73
C LYS A 288 -23.66 23.17 -7.76
N ALA A 289 -23.37 22.68 -6.57
CA ALA A 289 -22.63 23.42 -5.56
C ALA A 289 -21.16 23.65 -5.98
N LEU A 290 -20.47 22.64 -6.52
CA LEU A 290 -19.11 22.76 -7.05
C LEU A 290 -19.03 23.72 -8.24
N TYR A 291 -20.00 23.64 -9.16
CA TYR A 291 -20.08 24.58 -10.27
C TYR A 291 -20.28 26.02 -9.79
N ALA A 292 -21.25 26.24 -8.89
CA ALA A 292 -21.49 27.56 -8.30
C ALA A 292 -20.27 28.09 -7.52
N TYR A 293 -19.57 27.22 -6.78
CA TYR A 293 -18.35 27.55 -6.06
C TYR A 293 -17.25 28.01 -7.02
N THR A 294 -17.04 27.28 -8.12
CA THR A 294 -16.04 27.63 -9.15
C THR A 294 -16.34 28.97 -9.82
N LEU A 295 -17.62 29.29 -10.04
CA LEU A 295 -18.04 30.59 -10.58
C LEU A 295 -17.87 31.72 -9.56
N LYS A 296 -18.13 31.46 -8.28
CA LYS A 296 -18.00 32.44 -7.19
C LYS A 296 -16.56 32.86 -6.94
N PHE A 297 -15.60 31.96 -7.15
CA PHE A 297 -14.18 32.19 -6.86
C PHE A 297 -13.30 32.03 -8.12
N PRO A 298 -13.37 32.96 -9.09
CA PRO A 298 -12.66 32.85 -10.37
C PRO A 298 -11.14 32.75 -10.22
N GLN A 299 -10.57 33.30 -9.15
CA GLN A 299 -9.14 33.20 -8.83
C GLN A 299 -8.68 31.75 -8.52
N GLN A 300 -9.60 30.87 -8.16
CA GLN A 300 -9.32 29.44 -7.88
C GLN A 300 -9.73 28.51 -9.02
N ARG A 301 -10.28 29.06 -10.11
CA ARG A 301 -10.81 28.26 -11.21
C ARG A 301 -9.77 27.31 -11.83
N TYR A 302 -8.48 27.61 -11.67
CA TYR A 302 -7.37 26.78 -12.14
C TYR A 302 -6.69 25.98 -11.03
N ASP A 303 -7.24 25.94 -9.81
CA ASP A 303 -6.74 25.07 -8.75
C ASP A 303 -6.94 23.61 -9.16
N GLN A 304 -5.86 22.83 -9.12
CA GLN A 304 -5.86 21.45 -9.61
C GLN A 304 -6.89 20.56 -8.89
N SER A 305 -7.08 20.74 -7.58
CA SER A 305 -8.04 19.94 -6.81
C SER A 305 -9.48 20.28 -7.22
N LEU A 306 -9.77 21.59 -7.34
CA LEU A 306 -11.09 22.06 -7.76
C LEU A 306 -11.42 21.63 -9.20
N VAL A 307 -10.46 21.77 -10.12
CA VAL A 307 -10.64 21.37 -11.52
C VAL A 307 -10.89 19.87 -11.65
N ARG A 308 -10.15 19.04 -10.93
CA ARG A 308 -10.37 17.58 -10.89
C ARG A 308 -11.81 17.24 -10.51
N ASP A 309 -12.31 17.84 -9.45
CA ASP A 309 -13.63 17.52 -8.91
C ASP A 309 -14.76 18.11 -9.77
N LEU A 310 -14.56 19.32 -10.31
CA LEU A 310 -15.44 19.90 -11.32
C LEU A 310 -15.52 19.01 -12.57
N ALA A 311 -14.38 18.57 -13.10
CA ALA A 311 -14.30 17.71 -14.28
C ALA A 311 -15.08 16.41 -14.06
N ALA A 312 -14.89 15.75 -12.91
CA ALA A 312 -15.64 14.55 -12.55
C ALA A 312 -17.16 14.81 -12.49
N ALA A 313 -17.55 15.96 -11.95
CA ALA A 313 -18.93 16.41 -11.72
C ALA A 313 -19.64 17.00 -12.96
N ALA A 314 -18.89 17.38 -13.99
CA ALA A 314 -19.36 18.29 -15.03
C ALA A 314 -20.58 17.78 -15.82
N GLY A 315 -21.59 18.64 -15.92
CA GLY A 315 -22.69 18.53 -16.89
C GLY A 315 -22.48 19.48 -18.09
N PRO A 316 -23.43 19.50 -19.05
CA PRO A 316 -23.33 20.36 -20.23
C PRO A 316 -23.14 21.86 -19.92
N ASP A 317 -23.65 22.32 -18.78
CA ASP A 317 -23.53 23.69 -18.28
C ASP A 317 -22.10 24.08 -17.89
N ALA A 318 -21.23 23.12 -17.60
CA ALA A 318 -19.82 23.37 -17.27
C ALA A 318 -18.91 23.52 -18.49
N THR A 319 -19.42 23.30 -19.71
CA THR A 319 -18.61 23.26 -20.95
C THR A 319 -17.76 24.52 -21.15
N ASP A 320 -18.33 25.71 -20.92
CA ASP A 320 -17.62 26.98 -21.13
C ASP A 320 -16.48 27.17 -20.12
N VAL A 321 -16.73 26.82 -18.85
CA VAL A 321 -15.73 26.90 -17.77
C VAL A 321 -14.62 25.88 -18.01
N LEU A 322 -14.95 24.65 -18.42
CA LEU A 322 -13.96 23.63 -18.75
C LEU A 322 -13.13 24.01 -19.97
N SER A 323 -13.73 24.63 -20.99
CA SER A 323 -13.00 25.12 -22.16
C SER A 323 -12.04 26.25 -21.80
N ASP A 324 -12.46 27.16 -20.91
CA ASP A 324 -11.59 28.19 -20.31
C ASP A 324 -10.41 27.57 -19.55
N ILE A 325 -10.66 26.56 -18.71
CA ILE A 325 -9.62 25.84 -17.97
C ILE A 325 -8.65 25.12 -18.92
N GLN A 326 -9.17 24.35 -19.88
CA GLN A 326 -8.37 23.63 -20.87
C GLN A 326 -7.40 24.56 -21.61
N LYS A 327 -7.86 25.78 -21.94
CA LYS A 327 -7.06 26.76 -22.68
C LYS A 327 -6.09 27.55 -21.81
N ASN A 328 -6.51 27.93 -20.60
CA ASN A 328 -5.84 28.99 -19.82
C ASN A 328 -5.16 28.49 -18.54
N ALA A 329 -5.44 27.27 -18.07
CA ALA A 329 -4.72 26.71 -16.93
C ALA A 329 -3.23 26.54 -17.28
N LYS A 330 -2.35 26.96 -16.36
CA LYS A 330 -0.90 26.93 -16.57
C LYS A 330 -0.34 25.52 -16.41
N ASP A 331 -0.93 24.71 -15.55
CA ASP A 331 -0.48 23.35 -15.30
C ASP A 331 -1.17 22.37 -16.28
N PRO A 332 -0.44 21.34 -16.74
CA PRO A 332 -0.98 20.35 -17.68
C PRO A 332 -2.02 19.43 -17.05
N VAL A 333 -2.03 19.26 -15.73
CA VAL A 333 -2.92 18.31 -15.04
C VAL A 333 -4.36 18.84 -15.02
N SER A 334 -4.55 20.10 -14.67
CA SER A 334 -5.85 20.79 -14.76
C SER A 334 -6.38 20.81 -16.19
N ARG A 335 -5.51 21.07 -17.18
CA ARG A 335 -5.90 21.01 -18.59
C ARG A 335 -6.32 19.60 -19.02
N MET A 336 -5.67 18.55 -18.50
CA MET A 336 -6.06 17.17 -18.76
C MET A 336 -7.44 16.87 -18.19
N TYR A 337 -7.69 17.17 -16.90
CA TYR A 337 -9.00 16.96 -16.29
C TYR A 337 -10.12 17.67 -17.07
N ALA A 338 -9.88 18.90 -17.51
CA ALA A 338 -10.84 19.61 -18.35
C ALA A 338 -11.04 18.92 -19.71
N THR A 339 -9.97 18.43 -20.33
CA THR A 339 -10.01 17.66 -21.59
C THR A 339 -10.84 16.38 -21.45
N GLU A 340 -10.61 15.60 -20.39
CA GLU A 340 -11.36 14.38 -20.08
C GLU A 340 -12.86 14.67 -19.94
N ALA A 341 -13.21 15.70 -19.17
CA ALA A 341 -14.59 16.10 -18.96
C ALA A 341 -15.26 16.58 -20.26
N LEU A 342 -14.57 17.39 -21.06
CA LEU A 342 -15.07 17.85 -22.36
C LEU A 342 -15.26 16.68 -23.34
N ALA A 343 -14.32 15.74 -23.41
CA ALA A 343 -14.43 14.54 -24.24
C ALA A 343 -15.65 13.69 -23.84
N ARG A 344 -15.91 13.55 -22.53
CA ARG A 344 -17.11 12.88 -22.02
C ARG A 344 -18.40 13.61 -22.39
N LEU A 345 -18.41 14.95 -22.34
CA LEU A 345 -19.57 15.77 -22.68
C LEU A 345 -19.79 15.90 -24.20
N GLN A 346 -18.72 15.71 -24.98
CA GLN A 346 -18.70 15.86 -26.44
C GLN A 346 -17.98 14.65 -27.08
N PRO A 347 -18.55 13.43 -27.01
CA PRO A 347 -17.87 12.20 -27.38
C PRO A 347 -17.37 12.18 -28.83
N GLU A 348 -18.10 12.80 -29.76
CA GLU A 348 -17.68 12.91 -31.17
C GLU A 348 -16.42 13.80 -31.38
N GLN A 349 -16.09 14.64 -30.39
CA GLN A 349 -14.86 15.44 -30.37
C GLN A 349 -13.78 14.82 -29.47
N GLY A 350 -14.06 13.71 -28.77
CA GLY A 350 -13.18 13.17 -27.73
C GLY A 350 -11.75 12.95 -28.21
N VAL A 351 -11.57 12.24 -29.32
CA VAL A 351 -10.25 12.03 -29.94
C VAL A 351 -9.58 13.35 -30.32
N ASN A 352 -10.32 14.30 -30.90
CA ASN A 352 -9.76 15.62 -31.27
C ASN A 352 -9.23 16.37 -30.05
N LEU A 353 -9.98 16.34 -28.95
CA LEU A 353 -9.63 17.01 -27.71
C LEU A 353 -8.36 16.43 -27.10
N TYR A 354 -8.22 15.10 -27.05
CA TYR A 354 -7.00 14.46 -26.55
C TYR A 354 -5.80 14.68 -27.46
N LEU A 355 -5.96 14.58 -28.78
CA LEU A 355 -4.85 14.82 -29.71
C LEU A 355 -4.38 16.28 -29.66
N ALA A 356 -5.29 17.25 -29.55
CA ALA A 356 -4.95 18.65 -29.35
C ALA A 356 -4.23 18.88 -28.00
N PHE A 357 -4.70 18.22 -26.93
CA PHE A 357 -4.00 18.27 -25.64
C PHE A 357 -2.57 17.73 -25.77
N VAL A 358 -2.37 16.59 -26.44
CA VAL A 358 -1.06 15.99 -26.66
C VAL A 358 -0.15 16.89 -27.48
N ASP A 359 -0.66 17.59 -28.49
CA ASP A 359 0.15 18.53 -29.31
C ASP A 359 0.75 19.68 -28.48
N ASP A 360 0.02 20.13 -27.46
CA ASP A 360 0.45 21.21 -26.56
C ASP A 360 1.19 20.71 -25.30
N ASN A 361 1.28 19.39 -25.10
CA ASN A 361 1.80 18.76 -23.88
C ASN A 361 2.66 17.53 -24.20
N LYS A 362 3.00 16.74 -23.17
CA LYS A 362 3.59 15.41 -23.36
C LYS A 362 2.49 14.36 -23.27
N TRP A 363 2.69 13.22 -23.93
CA TRP A 363 1.84 12.04 -23.73
C TRP A 363 1.96 11.58 -22.25
N TYR A 364 0.85 11.60 -21.51
CA TYR A 364 0.75 11.08 -20.15
C TYR A 364 0.17 9.65 -20.20
N GLY A 365 0.56 8.79 -19.25
CA GLY A 365 0.36 7.33 -19.33
C GLY A 365 -1.08 6.89 -19.62
N ASN A 366 -2.08 7.52 -18.99
CA ASN A 366 -3.47 7.09 -19.13
C ASN A 366 -4.18 7.62 -20.40
N ILE A 367 -3.53 8.48 -21.19
CA ILE A 367 -4.16 9.10 -22.37
C ILE A 367 -4.61 8.06 -23.38
N SER A 368 -3.86 6.97 -23.56
CA SER A 368 -4.22 5.96 -24.57
C SER A 368 -5.51 5.23 -24.18
N ASP A 369 -5.69 4.91 -22.90
CA ASP A 369 -6.93 4.35 -22.37
C ASP A 369 -8.12 5.31 -22.56
N ASP A 370 -7.86 6.60 -22.36
CA ASP A 370 -8.88 7.64 -22.53
C ASP A 370 -9.24 7.89 -23.99
N ILE A 371 -8.27 7.84 -24.90
CA ILE A 371 -8.49 7.88 -26.35
C ILE A 371 -9.29 6.65 -26.79
N ALA A 372 -8.96 5.46 -26.28
CA ALA A 372 -9.63 4.20 -26.64
C ALA A 372 -11.15 4.24 -26.40
N LYS A 373 -11.62 5.00 -25.40
CA LYS A 373 -13.06 5.16 -25.12
C LYS A 373 -13.85 5.85 -26.24
N TYR A 374 -13.18 6.65 -27.08
CA TYR A 374 -13.82 7.46 -28.12
C TYR A 374 -13.32 7.15 -29.53
N ALA A 375 -12.17 6.49 -29.65
CA ALA A 375 -11.56 6.16 -30.92
C ALA A 375 -12.41 5.16 -31.73
N LYS A 376 -12.42 5.38 -33.05
CA LYS A 376 -13.07 4.52 -34.04
C LYS A 376 -11.99 4.02 -35.01
N PRO A 377 -12.23 2.93 -35.76
CA PRO A 377 -11.26 2.42 -36.75
C PRO A 377 -10.73 3.48 -37.74
N GLY A 378 -11.57 4.46 -38.12
CA GLY A 378 -11.19 5.57 -38.99
C GLY A 378 -10.17 6.56 -38.40
N ASP A 379 -9.89 6.48 -37.09
CA ASP A 379 -8.96 7.36 -36.39
C ASP A 379 -7.51 6.84 -36.40
N PHE A 380 -7.30 5.65 -36.95
CA PHE A 380 -6.02 4.96 -36.92
C PHE A 380 -4.86 5.82 -37.47
N GLU A 381 -5.02 6.42 -38.65
CA GLU A 381 -3.93 7.18 -39.30
C GLU A 381 -3.46 8.36 -38.44
N ARG A 382 -4.40 9.12 -37.86
CA ARG A 382 -4.06 10.29 -37.04
C ARG A 382 -3.47 9.91 -35.68
N ILE A 383 -3.97 8.86 -35.05
CA ILE A 383 -3.47 8.39 -33.74
C ILE A 383 -2.09 7.76 -33.90
N SER A 384 -1.91 6.87 -34.88
CA SER A 384 -0.61 6.22 -35.14
C SER A 384 0.49 7.22 -35.47
N GLN A 385 0.21 8.27 -36.24
CA GLN A 385 1.17 9.36 -36.49
C GLN A 385 1.65 10.04 -35.20
N ARG A 386 0.76 10.24 -34.22
CA ARG A 386 1.12 10.84 -32.93
C ARG A 386 1.88 9.88 -32.03
N LEU A 387 1.51 8.60 -32.02
CA LEU A 387 2.27 7.57 -31.31
C LEU A 387 3.72 7.49 -31.81
N LEU A 388 3.93 7.54 -33.14
CA LEU A 388 5.26 7.57 -33.75
C LEU A 388 6.08 8.81 -33.40
N ALA A 389 5.41 9.94 -33.14
CA ALA A 389 6.05 11.19 -32.74
C ALA A 389 6.42 11.25 -31.24
N MET A 390 6.02 10.25 -30.44
CA MET A 390 6.38 10.19 -29.02
C MET A 390 7.90 9.99 -28.87
N ASP A 391 8.51 10.57 -27.86
CA ASP A 391 9.92 10.31 -27.54
C ASP A 391 10.11 9.12 -26.59
N LYS A 392 9.05 8.74 -25.87
CA LYS A 392 9.08 7.68 -24.87
C LYS A 392 8.62 6.34 -25.46
N PRO A 393 9.09 5.21 -24.91
CA PRO A 393 8.51 3.91 -25.17
C PRO A 393 7.01 3.88 -24.87
N TRP A 394 6.27 3.08 -25.64
CA TRP A 394 4.84 2.85 -25.50
C TRP A 394 4.59 1.81 -24.41
N ASP A 395 3.59 2.08 -23.57
CA ASP A 395 3.14 1.16 -22.53
C ASP A 395 2.04 0.21 -23.04
N GLY A 396 1.55 -0.66 -22.14
CA GLY A 396 0.50 -1.63 -22.47
C GLY A 396 -0.81 -1.01 -22.96
N SER A 397 -1.15 0.22 -22.55
CA SER A 397 -2.39 0.89 -22.96
C SER A 397 -2.39 1.19 -24.47
N VAL A 398 -1.23 1.52 -25.04
CA VAL A 398 -1.07 1.74 -26.48
C VAL A 398 -1.30 0.45 -27.25
N VAL A 399 -0.76 -0.67 -26.74
CA VAL A 399 -0.95 -1.99 -27.35
C VAL A 399 -2.43 -2.36 -27.35
N LEU A 400 -3.12 -2.21 -26.22
CA LEU A 400 -4.55 -2.49 -26.10
C LEU A 400 -5.38 -1.59 -27.02
N LEU A 401 -5.12 -0.27 -27.04
CA LEU A 401 -5.74 0.66 -27.98
C LEU A 401 -5.60 0.18 -29.43
N CYS A 402 -4.38 -0.18 -29.85
CA CYS A 402 -4.14 -0.64 -31.22
C CYS A 402 -4.82 -1.97 -31.53
N TYR A 403 -4.67 -2.98 -30.69
CA TYR A 403 -5.24 -4.31 -30.93
C TYR A 403 -6.76 -4.31 -30.86
N ASP A 404 -7.35 -3.63 -29.86
CA ASP A 404 -8.77 -3.75 -29.56
C ASP A 404 -9.63 -2.72 -30.33
N THR A 405 -9.03 -1.60 -30.81
CA THR A 405 -9.78 -0.55 -31.53
C THR A 405 -9.52 -0.51 -33.04
N PHE A 406 -8.32 -0.88 -33.50
CA PHE A 406 -7.91 -0.75 -34.90
C PHE A 406 -7.71 -2.10 -35.62
N ASP A 407 -8.13 -3.20 -34.99
CA ASP A 407 -8.11 -4.56 -35.53
C ASP A 407 -6.74 -4.91 -36.17
N GLU A 408 -6.76 -5.50 -37.37
CA GLU A 408 -5.57 -5.92 -38.13
C GLU A 408 -4.60 -4.77 -38.46
N ALA A 409 -5.10 -3.54 -38.61
CA ALA A 409 -4.23 -2.39 -38.86
C ALA A 409 -3.41 -2.04 -37.62
N GLY A 410 -4.04 -2.04 -36.44
CA GLY A 410 -3.37 -1.82 -35.17
C GLY A 410 -2.41 -2.95 -34.81
N LYS A 411 -2.78 -4.21 -35.05
CA LYS A 411 -1.88 -5.36 -34.86
C LYS A 411 -0.60 -5.22 -35.69
N LYS A 412 -0.72 -4.98 -37.01
CA LYS A 412 0.44 -4.78 -37.89
C LYS A 412 1.29 -3.59 -37.46
N PHE A 413 0.66 -2.52 -36.99
CA PHE A 413 1.37 -1.35 -36.49
C PHE A 413 2.24 -1.68 -35.27
N ILE A 414 1.70 -2.40 -34.29
CA ILE A 414 2.48 -2.84 -33.12
C ILE A 414 3.59 -3.80 -33.53
N GLU A 415 3.32 -4.77 -34.42
CA GLU A 415 4.32 -5.72 -34.91
C GLU A 415 5.48 -5.03 -35.65
N GLN A 416 5.21 -3.96 -36.39
CA GLN A 416 6.23 -3.19 -37.12
C GLN A 416 7.06 -2.26 -36.22
N ASN A 417 6.61 -2.00 -35.00
CA ASN A 417 7.20 -1.03 -34.07
C ASN A 417 7.47 -1.66 -32.69
N GLN A 418 7.86 -2.93 -32.64
CA GLN A 418 8.11 -3.62 -31.36
C GLN A 418 9.23 -2.98 -30.53
N ASP A 419 10.21 -2.35 -31.19
CA ASP A 419 11.30 -1.59 -30.58
C ASP A 419 10.83 -0.34 -29.83
N ARG A 420 9.59 0.09 -30.10
CA ARG A 420 8.94 1.22 -29.41
C ARG A 420 8.25 0.81 -28.12
N LEU A 421 8.03 -0.48 -27.89
CA LEU A 421 7.31 -0.98 -26.71
C LEU A 421 8.26 -1.06 -25.50
N ASP A 422 7.79 -0.60 -24.34
CA ASP A 422 8.44 -0.94 -23.08
C ASP A 422 8.32 -2.46 -22.79
N PRO A 423 9.10 -3.01 -21.83
CA PRO A 423 9.05 -4.45 -21.52
C PRO A 423 7.66 -4.98 -21.14
N VAL A 424 6.83 -4.16 -20.49
CA VAL A 424 5.46 -4.50 -20.10
C VAL A 424 4.58 -4.65 -21.33
N ALA A 425 4.63 -3.66 -22.21
CA ALA A 425 3.89 -3.59 -23.45
C ALA A 425 4.29 -4.72 -24.39
N GLN A 426 5.56 -5.12 -24.43
CA GLN A 426 6.02 -6.29 -25.17
C GLN A 426 5.35 -7.59 -24.68
N SER A 427 5.17 -7.76 -23.37
CA SER A 427 4.43 -8.90 -22.81
C SER A 427 2.94 -8.83 -23.13
N VAL A 428 2.31 -7.65 -23.05
CA VAL A 428 0.90 -7.47 -23.44
C VAL A 428 0.70 -7.82 -24.92
N ALA A 429 1.57 -7.30 -25.79
CA ALA A 429 1.53 -7.56 -27.23
C ALA A 429 1.74 -9.05 -27.53
N TYR A 430 2.66 -9.71 -26.81
CA TYR A 430 2.84 -11.15 -26.91
C TYR A 430 1.56 -11.89 -26.53
N TRP A 431 0.97 -11.62 -25.36
CA TRP A 431 -0.25 -12.29 -24.90
C TRP A 431 -1.40 -12.13 -25.91
N LYS A 432 -1.66 -10.89 -26.37
CA LYS A 432 -2.66 -10.61 -27.41
C LYS A 432 -2.37 -11.35 -28.71
N SER A 433 -1.11 -11.38 -29.16
CA SER A 433 -0.73 -12.07 -30.41
C SER A 433 -0.92 -13.59 -30.34
N GLN A 434 -0.79 -14.18 -29.14
CA GLN A 434 -0.92 -15.62 -28.92
C GLN A 434 -2.34 -16.03 -28.50
N GLY A 435 -3.27 -15.09 -28.31
CA GLY A 435 -4.59 -15.38 -27.76
C GLY A 435 -4.53 -15.94 -26.33
N ILE A 436 -3.52 -15.53 -25.56
CA ILE A 436 -3.35 -15.90 -24.16
C ILE A 436 -4.12 -14.91 -23.28
N ASP A 437 -4.82 -15.43 -22.28
CA ASP A 437 -5.42 -14.65 -21.21
C ASP A 437 -5.05 -15.22 -19.82
N LEU A 438 -5.45 -14.48 -18.79
CA LEU A 438 -5.21 -14.84 -17.39
C LEU A 438 -5.84 -16.20 -17.01
N LYS A 439 -7.00 -16.57 -17.56
CA LYS A 439 -7.67 -17.84 -17.22
C LYS A 439 -6.86 -19.03 -17.71
N VAL A 440 -6.37 -18.95 -18.95
CA VAL A 440 -5.50 -19.96 -19.54
C VAL A 440 -4.20 -20.07 -18.74
N ALA A 441 -3.60 -18.94 -18.36
CA ALA A 441 -2.41 -18.95 -17.51
C ALA A 441 -2.67 -19.64 -16.17
N LEU A 442 -3.72 -19.25 -15.44
CA LEU A 442 -4.04 -19.85 -14.14
C LEU A 442 -4.35 -21.35 -14.23
N ALA A 443 -5.02 -21.80 -15.30
CA ALA A 443 -5.28 -23.22 -15.52
C ALA A 443 -3.98 -24.03 -15.64
N ASP A 444 -2.97 -23.51 -16.35
CA ASP A 444 -1.67 -24.16 -16.49
C ASP A 444 -0.86 -24.16 -15.19
N PHE A 445 -0.88 -23.06 -14.45
CA PHE A 445 -0.25 -22.96 -13.12
C PHE A 445 -0.87 -23.93 -12.10
N HIS A 446 -2.20 -24.08 -12.14
CA HIS A 446 -2.92 -25.07 -11.33
C HIS A 446 -2.60 -26.51 -11.79
N ALA A 447 -2.60 -26.78 -13.09
CA ALA A 447 -2.28 -28.11 -13.64
C ALA A 447 -0.84 -28.54 -13.32
N ALA A 448 0.11 -27.60 -13.24
CA ALA A 448 1.48 -27.86 -12.78
C ALA A 448 1.58 -28.10 -11.26
N GLY A 449 0.52 -27.80 -10.50
CA GLY A 449 0.51 -27.89 -9.03
C GLY A 449 1.31 -26.79 -8.35
N ILE A 450 1.52 -25.65 -9.01
CA ILE A 450 2.16 -24.46 -8.41
C ILE A 450 1.12 -23.68 -7.60
N VAL A 451 -0.07 -23.48 -8.19
CA VAL A 451 -1.24 -22.93 -7.51
C VAL A 451 -2.15 -24.08 -7.08
N SER A 452 -2.58 -24.06 -5.82
CA SER A 452 -3.44 -25.10 -5.24
C SER A 452 -4.93 -24.84 -5.44
N GLN A 453 -5.32 -23.57 -5.56
CA GLN A 453 -6.71 -23.13 -5.73
C GLN A 453 -7.17 -23.34 -7.18
N MET A 454 -8.47 -23.61 -7.36
CA MET A 454 -9.03 -23.63 -8.71
C MET A 454 -9.01 -22.21 -9.31
N PRO A 455 -8.75 -22.05 -10.63
CA PRO A 455 -8.69 -20.73 -11.26
C PRO A 455 -9.91 -19.84 -11.00
N ASP A 456 -11.13 -20.40 -11.10
CA ASP A 456 -12.37 -19.65 -10.89
C ASP A 456 -12.54 -19.18 -9.44
N GLU A 457 -12.09 -19.98 -8.46
CA GLU A 457 -12.11 -19.61 -7.04
C GLU A 457 -11.15 -18.46 -6.75
N LEU A 458 -9.95 -18.54 -7.33
CA LEU A 458 -8.93 -17.50 -7.20
C LEU A 458 -9.39 -16.18 -7.84
N LEU A 459 -9.97 -16.24 -9.04
CA LEU A 459 -10.53 -15.07 -9.72
C LEU A 459 -11.71 -14.46 -8.95
N ALA A 460 -12.57 -15.30 -8.37
CA ALA A 460 -13.65 -14.83 -7.52
C ALA A 460 -13.13 -14.11 -6.27
N GLU A 461 -12.04 -14.60 -5.65
CA GLU A 461 -11.37 -13.93 -4.53
C GLU A 461 -10.75 -12.59 -4.96
N MET A 462 -10.06 -12.56 -6.10
CA MET A 462 -9.47 -11.33 -6.66
C MET A 462 -10.52 -10.25 -6.96
N ALA A 463 -11.71 -10.66 -7.37
CA ALA A 463 -12.82 -9.74 -7.68
C ALA A 463 -13.50 -9.18 -6.43
N LYS A 464 -13.24 -9.73 -5.23
CA LYS A 464 -13.80 -9.18 -3.99
C LYS A 464 -13.25 -7.78 -3.72
N PRO A 465 -14.08 -6.89 -3.14
CA PRO A 465 -13.64 -5.59 -2.67
C PRO A 465 -12.42 -5.70 -1.76
N GLY A 466 -11.53 -4.72 -1.86
CA GLY A 466 -10.40 -4.61 -0.94
C GLY A 466 -10.81 -4.35 0.49
N PRO A 467 -9.87 -4.51 1.44
CA PRO A 467 -10.04 -4.00 2.80
C PRO A 467 -10.33 -2.49 2.83
N SER A 468 -9.91 -1.75 1.80
CA SER A 468 -10.21 -0.33 1.60
C SER A 468 -11.66 -0.05 1.21
N GLY A 469 -12.47 -1.08 0.93
CA GLY A 469 -13.85 -0.91 0.47
C GLY A 469 -13.98 -0.38 -0.95
N ASP A 470 -12.87 -0.28 -1.70
CA ASP A 470 -12.93 -0.09 -3.14
C ASP A 470 -13.74 -1.25 -3.71
N GLY A 471 -14.81 -0.95 -4.45
CA GLY A 471 -15.75 -1.93 -4.98
C GLY A 471 -15.08 -3.06 -5.79
N PRO A 472 -15.84 -4.05 -6.28
CA PRO A 472 -15.27 -5.20 -6.98
C PRO A 472 -14.33 -4.73 -8.08
N LYS A 473 -13.08 -5.21 -8.04
CA LYS A 473 -12.06 -4.82 -9.00
C LYS A 473 -12.37 -5.49 -10.34
N GLU A 474 -12.46 -4.70 -11.40
CA GLU A 474 -12.47 -5.25 -12.76
C GLU A 474 -11.11 -5.90 -13.04
N ILE A 475 -11.14 -7.19 -13.38
CA ILE A 475 -9.94 -7.96 -13.71
C ILE A 475 -9.72 -7.84 -15.21
N ASP A 476 -8.59 -7.25 -15.61
CA ASP A 476 -8.18 -7.26 -17.00
C ASP A 476 -7.52 -8.58 -17.36
N PHE A 477 -8.30 -9.49 -17.94
CA PHE A 477 -7.83 -10.82 -18.35
C PHE A 477 -6.71 -10.79 -19.40
N ASN A 478 -6.52 -9.67 -20.10
CA ASN A 478 -5.47 -9.53 -21.12
C ASN A 478 -4.17 -8.93 -20.59
N ASN A 479 -4.15 -8.49 -19.33
CA ASN A 479 -2.98 -7.89 -18.73
C ASN A 479 -2.11 -8.96 -18.04
N PRO A 480 -0.88 -9.22 -18.51
CA PRO A 480 0.03 -10.18 -17.89
C PRO A 480 0.32 -9.89 -16.41
N TYR A 481 0.20 -8.64 -15.96
CA TYR A 481 0.40 -8.27 -14.55
C TYR A 481 -0.69 -8.79 -13.63
N GLU A 482 -1.91 -9.05 -14.13
CA GLU A 482 -2.95 -9.69 -13.32
C GLU A 482 -2.56 -11.13 -12.94
N LEU A 483 -1.65 -11.78 -13.71
CA LEU A 483 -1.11 -13.09 -13.33
C LEU A 483 -0.28 -13.00 -12.07
N ILE A 484 0.64 -12.03 -11.97
CA ILE A 484 1.45 -11.83 -10.75
C ILE A 484 0.53 -11.50 -9.55
N GLY A 485 -0.49 -10.66 -9.78
CA GLY A 485 -1.53 -10.40 -8.80
C GLY A 485 -2.23 -11.69 -8.33
N ALA A 486 -2.63 -12.55 -9.26
CA ALA A 486 -3.27 -13.82 -8.94
C ALA A 486 -2.34 -14.78 -8.18
N LEU A 487 -1.06 -14.87 -8.56
CA LEU A 487 -0.07 -15.67 -7.82
C LEU A 487 0.13 -15.13 -6.38
N ALA A 488 0.06 -13.81 -6.18
CA ALA A 488 0.10 -13.21 -4.85
C ALA A 488 -1.15 -13.54 -4.02
N PHE A 489 -2.35 -13.52 -4.63
CA PHE A 489 -3.59 -13.98 -3.98
C PHE A 489 -3.57 -15.48 -3.65
N ALA A 490 -2.84 -16.28 -4.43
CA ALA A 490 -2.61 -17.69 -4.14
C ALA A 490 -1.56 -17.92 -3.02
N GLU A 491 -1.02 -16.85 -2.45
CA GLU A 491 -0.04 -16.86 -1.34
C GLU A 491 1.27 -17.60 -1.69
N ILE A 492 1.68 -17.57 -2.96
CA ILE A 492 2.97 -18.13 -3.41
C ILE A 492 4.00 -17.05 -3.76
N VAL A 493 3.61 -15.78 -3.76
CA VAL A 493 4.50 -14.64 -3.96
C VAL A 493 4.71 -13.93 -2.62
N VAL A 494 5.97 -13.66 -2.28
CA VAL A 494 6.35 -12.74 -1.21
C VAL A 494 6.87 -11.45 -1.82
N MET A 495 6.39 -10.32 -1.32
CA MET A 495 6.80 -9.00 -1.80
C MET A 495 7.05 -8.09 -0.60
N PHE A 496 8.16 -7.38 -0.61
CA PHE A 496 8.59 -6.49 0.46
C PHE A 496 9.51 -5.41 -0.11
N ASP A 497 9.65 -4.31 0.62
CA ASP A 497 10.59 -3.25 0.25
C ASP A 497 12.03 -3.70 0.54
N ALA A 498 12.94 -3.53 -0.43
CA ALA A 498 14.36 -3.81 -0.22
C ALA A 498 14.98 -2.80 0.76
N GLU A 499 14.40 -1.60 0.87
CA GLU A 499 14.75 -0.59 1.86
C GLU A 499 14.01 -0.89 3.17
N SER A 500 14.76 -1.12 4.24
CA SER A 500 14.21 -1.36 5.59
C SER A 500 13.90 -0.06 6.34
N GLY A 501 14.48 1.06 5.92
CA GLY A 501 14.41 2.35 6.60
C GLY A 501 15.11 2.37 7.97
N GLN A 502 15.92 1.36 8.30
CA GLN A 502 16.58 1.20 9.59
C GLN A 502 18.00 0.67 9.43
N ILE A 503 18.90 1.07 10.32
CA ILE A 503 20.24 0.47 10.45
C ILE A 503 20.44 0.05 11.91
N PRO A 504 20.79 -1.24 12.18
CA PRO A 504 21.04 -2.28 11.18
C PRO A 504 19.74 -2.80 10.56
N CYS A 505 19.78 -3.16 9.28
CA CYS A 505 18.70 -3.93 8.64
C CYS A 505 18.47 -5.24 9.40
N ASP A 506 17.21 -5.64 9.61
CA ASP A 506 16.89 -6.88 10.31
C ASP A 506 16.73 -8.07 9.34
N HIS A 507 17.84 -8.58 8.80
CA HIS A 507 17.84 -9.72 7.89
C HIS A 507 17.28 -10.99 8.56
N ALA A 508 17.42 -11.11 9.88
CA ALA A 508 16.79 -12.20 10.64
C ALA A 508 15.26 -12.11 10.56
N GLN A 509 14.70 -10.90 10.58
CA GLN A 509 13.27 -10.69 10.42
C GLN A 509 12.78 -11.08 9.02
N LEU A 510 13.57 -10.84 7.98
CA LEU A 510 13.25 -11.21 6.61
C LEU A 510 13.05 -12.73 6.43
N LEU A 511 13.78 -13.55 7.20
CA LEU A 511 13.61 -15.02 7.18
C LEU A 511 12.20 -15.47 7.58
N PHE A 512 11.51 -14.74 8.46
CA PHE A 512 10.12 -15.05 8.82
C PHE A 512 9.15 -14.76 7.69
N ASP A 513 9.42 -13.74 6.86
CA ASP A 513 8.59 -13.43 5.70
C ASP A 513 8.71 -14.53 4.64
N PHE A 514 9.92 -15.06 4.45
CA PHE A 514 10.18 -16.23 3.61
C PHE A 514 9.45 -17.47 4.17
N ALA A 515 9.54 -17.69 5.49
CA ALA A 515 8.90 -18.83 6.14
C ALA A 515 7.39 -18.84 5.92
N ARG A 516 6.74 -17.68 6.08
CA ARG A 516 5.30 -17.50 5.83
C ARG A 516 4.92 -17.84 4.39
N ALA A 517 5.67 -17.34 3.40
CA ALA A 517 5.40 -17.61 1.98
C ALA A 517 5.65 -19.08 1.58
N SER A 518 6.50 -19.79 2.32
CA SER A 518 6.79 -21.20 2.07
C SER A 518 5.68 -22.16 2.50
N ARG A 519 4.63 -21.67 3.18
CA ARG A 519 3.55 -22.47 3.79
C ARG A 519 4.10 -23.58 4.70
N GLY A 520 5.14 -23.26 5.45
CA GLY A 520 5.77 -24.16 6.44
C GLY A 520 6.84 -25.10 5.90
N LYS A 521 7.16 -25.09 4.60
CA LYS A 521 8.29 -25.88 4.04
C LYS A 521 9.65 -25.30 4.42
N PHE A 522 9.72 -23.99 4.59
CA PHE A 522 10.85 -23.28 5.18
C PHE A 522 10.42 -22.79 6.57
N ALA A 523 11.00 -23.36 7.62
CA ALA A 523 10.64 -23.07 9.00
C ALA A 523 11.90 -22.81 9.84
N PRO A 524 12.54 -21.63 9.70
CA PRO A 524 13.73 -21.29 10.46
C PRO A 524 13.40 -21.18 11.96
N GLU A 525 14.12 -21.92 12.78
CA GLU A 525 14.12 -21.84 14.24
C GLU A 525 15.20 -20.86 14.70
N ALA A 526 14.87 -19.98 15.65
CA ALA A 526 15.82 -19.06 16.29
C ALA A 526 16.70 -18.25 15.31
N PRO A 527 16.12 -17.53 14.34
CA PRO A 527 16.91 -16.67 13.46
C PRO A 527 17.55 -15.53 14.24
N VAL A 528 18.85 -15.34 14.06
CA VAL A 528 19.65 -14.29 14.70
C VAL A 528 20.57 -13.64 13.68
N GLN A 529 20.94 -12.39 13.95
CA GLN A 529 21.96 -11.69 13.20
C GLN A 529 23.05 -11.13 14.12
N PHE A 530 24.29 -11.20 13.68
CA PHE A 530 25.42 -10.59 14.39
C PHE A 530 26.01 -9.48 13.53
N TRP A 531 26.03 -8.27 14.07
CA TRP A 531 26.69 -7.14 13.44
C TRP A 531 28.19 -7.19 13.74
N LEU A 532 29.02 -7.39 12.71
CA LEU A 532 30.48 -7.53 12.82
C LEU A 532 31.19 -6.18 12.92
N ARG A 533 30.76 -5.35 13.87
CA ARG A 533 31.32 -4.03 14.13
C ARG A 533 32.73 -4.16 14.70
N LYS A 534 33.67 -3.35 14.22
CA LYS A 534 35.02 -3.24 14.81
C LYS A 534 35.06 -2.28 16.00
N ALA A 535 34.15 -1.30 16.03
CA ALA A 535 34.01 -0.28 17.06
C ALA A 535 32.53 0.16 17.19
N GLU A 536 32.20 0.90 18.25
CA GLU A 536 30.84 1.37 18.54
C GLU A 536 30.32 2.44 17.58
N ASP A 537 31.19 3.00 16.75
CA ASP A 537 30.88 3.93 15.66
C ASP A 537 31.05 3.30 14.26
N ASP A 538 31.39 2.01 14.19
CA ASP A 538 31.46 1.26 12.93
C ASP A 538 30.04 0.87 12.50
N TYR A 539 29.38 1.78 11.78
CA TYR A 539 28.04 1.58 11.21
C TYR A 539 28.08 0.91 9.83
N ASP A 540 29.27 0.67 9.27
CA ASP A 540 29.45 -0.02 7.98
C ASP A 540 29.76 -1.51 8.16
N GLY A 541 30.00 -2.00 9.38
CA GLY A 541 30.29 -3.43 9.62
C GLY A 541 29.28 -4.38 8.94
N PRO A 542 29.71 -5.49 8.32
CA PRO A 542 28.82 -6.47 7.70
C PRO A 542 28.12 -7.35 8.77
N TYR A 543 27.24 -8.24 8.33
CA TYR A 543 26.44 -9.10 9.21
C TYR A 543 26.77 -10.59 9.03
N ILE A 544 26.52 -11.38 10.07
CA ILE A 544 26.32 -12.83 9.96
C ILE A 544 24.85 -13.12 10.25
N VAL A 545 24.17 -13.79 9.34
CA VAL A 545 22.77 -14.23 9.50
C VAL A 545 22.76 -15.73 9.68
N GLN A 546 22.04 -16.23 10.67
CA GLN A 546 21.95 -17.67 10.92
C GLN A 546 20.65 -18.06 11.58
N PHE A 547 20.27 -19.34 11.42
CA PHE A 547 19.11 -19.94 12.06
C PHE A 547 19.28 -21.46 12.12
N ILE A 548 18.43 -22.13 12.88
CA ILE A 548 18.41 -23.57 13.03
C ILE A 548 17.29 -24.16 12.17
N SER A 549 17.55 -25.29 11.50
CA SER A 549 16.53 -26.08 10.81
C SER A 549 16.88 -27.56 10.92
N ASP A 550 15.90 -28.40 11.26
CA ASP A 550 16.10 -29.83 11.56
C ASP A 550 17.26 -30.09 12.56
N GLY A 551 17.39 -29.23 13.58
CA GLY A 551 18.44 -29.34 14.59
C GLY A 551 19.87 -29.04 14.07
N ARG A 552 20.01 -28.47 12.87
CA ARG A 552 21.29 -28.07 12.26
C ARG A 552 21.34 -26.56 12.11
N LEU A 553 22.53 -25.95 12.25
CA LEU A 553 22.73 -24.51 12.12
C LEU A 553 23.09 -24.14 10.67
N PHE A 554 22.33 -23.25 10.07
CA PHE A 554 22.57 -22.68 8.75
C PHE A 554 23.05 -21.24 8.93
N ARG A 555 24.14 -20.85 8.25
CA ARG A 555 24.78 -19.54 8.41
C ARG A 555 25.25 -18.98 7.07
N CYS A 556 25.17 -17.67 6.88
CA CYS A 556 25.89 -16.95 5.82
C CYS A 556 26.33 -15.57 6.30
N GLY A 557 27.30 -14.97 5.61
CA GLY A 557 27.54 -13.54 5.69
C GLY A 557 26.52 -12.75 4.87
N ALA A 558 26.23 -11.53 5.29
CA ALA A 558 25.43 -10.55 4.54
C ALA A 558 26.15 -9.20 4.57
N GLU A 559 26.22 -8.51 3.44
CA GLU A 559 26.78 -7.16 3.39
C GLU A 559 25.86 -6.14 4.06
N ASN A 560 26.46 -5.03 4.46
CA ASN A 560 25.76 -3.85 4.94
C ASN A 560 25.70 -2.81 3.83
N TYR A 561 24.53 -2.64 3.25
CA TYR A 561 24.25 -1.65 2.20
C TYR A 561 23.53 -0.42 2.78
N GLY A 562 23.73 -0.13 4.06
CA GLY A 562 22.99 0.94 4.76
C GLY A 562 21.66 0.42 5.28
N ASP A 563 20.58 1.12 4.95
CA ASP A 563 19.19 0.76 5.23
C ASP A 563 18.61 -0.26 4.23
N TRP A 564 19.41 -0.80 3.32
CA TRP A 564 19.01 -1.80 2.34
C TRP A 564 19.37 -3.23 2.75
N TYR A 565 18.48 -4.18 2.50
CA TYR A 565 18.74 -5.60 2.72
C TYR A 565 19.74 -6.17 1.70
N ASP A 566 20.63 -7.05 2.15
CA ASP A 566 21.33 -8.02 1.28
C ASP A 566 20.42 -9.21 1.02
N VAL A 567 19.40 -8.98 0.19
CA VAL A 567 18.32 -9.94 -0.10
C VAL A 567 18.88 -11.22 -0.72
N GLN A 568 19.89 -11.10 -1.57
CA GLN A 568 20.51 -12.24 -2.24
C GLN A 568 21.19 -13.18 -1.25
N ALA A 569 21.87 -12.67 -0.22
CA ALA A 569 22.46 -13.52 0.82
C ALA A 569 21.39 -14.31 1.59
N VAL A 570 20.31 -13.64 2.01
CA VAL A 570 19.19 -14.27 2.75
C VAL A 570 18.47 -15.30 1.87
N MET A 571 18.21 -14.98 0.61
CA MET A 571 17.58 -15.89 -0.34
C MET A 571 18.44 -17.12 -0.61
N ASN A 572 19.76 -16.95 -0.79
CA ASN A 572 20.69 -18.06 -0.95
C ASN A 572 20.69 -18.97 0.27
N LEU A 573 20.70 -18.40 1.48
CA LEU A 573 20.64 -19.18 2.72
C LEU A 573 19.35 -19.99 2.84
N ALA A 574 18.19 -19.40 2.51
CA ALA A 574 16.91 -20.10 2.51
C ALA A 574 16.86 -21.23 1.47
N ASN A 575 17.28 -20.96 0.23
CA ASN A 575 17.32 -21.93 -0.86
C ASN A 575 18.33 -23.07 -0.62
N PHE A 576 19.47 -22.76 -0.01
CA PHE A 576 20.43 -23.77 0.43
C PHE A 576 19.80 -24.68 1.49
N THR A 577 19.12 -24.10 2.48
CA THR A 577 18.40 -24.88 3.50
C THR A 577 17.36 -25.82 2.89
N LEU A 578 16.51 -25.31 1.99
CA LEU A 578 15.50 -26.12 1.29
C LEU A 578 16.13 -27.27 0.50
N THR A 579 17.33 -27.07 -0.06
CA THR A 579 18.09 -28.13 -0.72
C THR A 579 18.54 -29.19 0.27
N GLU A 580 19.15 -28.78 1.39
CA GLU A 580 19.67 -29.66 2.45
C GLU A 580 18.58 -30.38 3.26
N THR A 581 17.32 -29.91 3.19
CA THR A 581 16.14 -30.57 3.78
C THR A 581 15.30 -31.34 2.74
N GLY A 582 15.74 -31.40 1.49
CA GLY A 582 15.15 -32.24 0.45
C GLY A 582 13.86 -31.70 -0.18
N HIS A 583 13.59 -30.40 -0.06
CA HIS A 583 12.49 -29.75 -0.78
C HIS A 583 12.89 -29.44 -2.22
N ALA A 584 11.93 -29.53 -3.15
CA ALA A 584 12.14 -29.18 -4.55
C ALA A 584 11.95 -27.68 -4.80
N GLU A 585 11.13 -27.02 -3.98
CA GLU A 585 10.78 -25.61 -4.14
C GLU A 585 11.92 -24.67 -3.77
N ARG A 586 12.02 -23.55 -4.49
CA ARG A 586 12.97 -22.47 -4.21
C ARG A 586 12.23 -21.14 -4.23
N PHE A 587 12.80 -20.16 -3.55
CA PHE A 587 12.49 -18.75 -3.77
C PHE A 587 13.16 -18.32 -5.06
N ILE A 588 12.36 -17.83 -6.00
CA ILE A 588 12.75 -17.42 -7.36
C ILE A 588 12.45 -15.93 -7.48
N SER A 589 13.46 -15.12 -7.80
CA SER A 589 13.29 -13.68 -7.92
C SER A 589 12.60 -13.31 -9.23
N LEU A 590 11.54 -12.53 -9.13
CA LEU A 590 10.91 -11.87 -10.27
C LEU A 590 11.60 -10.53 -10.52
N GLU A 591 11.61 -10.10 -11.78
CA GLU A 591 11.99 -8.72 -12.07
C GLU A 591 10.91 -7.78 -11.53
N SER A 592 11.35 -6.74 -10.81
CA SER A 592 10.49 -5.68 -10.32
C SER A 592 10.88 -4.32 -10.89
N SER A 593 9.92 -3.41 -10.90
CA SER A 593 10.18 -1.99 -11.11
C SER A 593 10.39 -1.32 -9.75
N GLY A 594 11.53 -0.66 -9.56
CA GLY A 594 11.86 0.07 -8.34
C GLY A 594 12.41 -0.80 -7.21
N GLN A 595 12.15 -0.37 -5.97
CA GLN A 595 12.76 -0.91 -4.74
C GLN A 595 12.09 -2.16 -4.16
N PHE A 596 10.95 -2.59 -4.69
CA PHE A 596 10.25 -3.77 -4.16
C PHE A 596 10.87 -5.06 -4.65
N VAL A 597 11.17 -5.98 -3.74
CA VAL A 597 11.52 -7.36 -4.07
C VAL A 597 10.23 -8.15 -4.29
N SER A 598 10.23 -9.06 -5.26
CA SER A 598 9.14 -10.01 -5.49
C SER A 598 9.70 -11.40 -5.71
N LEU A 599 9.39 -12.36 -4.85
CA LEU A 599 9.87 -13.73 -4.95
C LEU A 599 8.69 -14.70 -5.07
N VAL A 600 8.79 -15.67 -5.97
CA VAL A 600 7.87 -16.81 -6.06
C VAL A 600 8.46 -17.99 -5.31
N PHE A 601 7.66 -18.66 -4.48
CA PHE A 601 8.03 -19.93 -3.88
C PHE A 601 7.41 -21.10 -4.67
N ALA A 602 8.20 -21.73 -5.53
CA ALA A 602 7.75 -22.82 -6.40
C ALA A 602 8.89 -23.79 -6.75
N ASP A 603 8.55 -24.97 -7.26
CA ASP A 603 9.50 -25.90 -7.88
C ASP A 603 10.05 -25.29 -9.19
N PRO A 604 11.35 -24.96 -9.28
CA PRO A 604 11.92 -24.33 -10.47
C PRO A 604 11.70 -25.15 -11.75
N ALA A 605 11.70 -26.48 -11.66
CA ALA A 605 11.51 -27.36 -12.82
C ALA A 605 10.11 -27.24 -13.42
N LYS A 606 9.13 -26.79 -12.63
CA LYS A 606 7.75 -26.56 -13.06
C LYS A 606 7.50 -25.09 -13.38
N PHE A 607 8.09 -24.18 -12.60
CA PHE A 607 7.85 -22.75 -12.73
C PHE A 607 8.53 -22.14 -13.95
N PHE A 608 9.81 -22.45 -14.22
CA PHE A 608 10.54 -21.83 -15.34
C PHE A 608 9.91 -22.07 -16.71
N PRO A 609 9.41 -23.28 -17.07
CA PRO A 609 8.70 -23.46 -18.33
C PRO A 609 7.44 -22.58 -18.46
N LEU A 610 6.71 -22.37 -17.37
CA LEU A 610 5.54 -21.49 -17.38
C LEU A 610 5.96 -20.01 -17.41
N ALA A 611 7.00 -19.63 -16.67
CA ALA A 611 7.55 -18.27 -16.71
C ALA A 611 8.00 -17.91 -18.13
N GLU A 612 8.68 -18.81 -18.83
CA GLU A 612 9.04 -18.65 -20.24
C GLU A 612 7.79 -18.55 -21.13
N LYS A 613 6.85 -19.51 -21.00
CA LYS A 613 5.60 -19.54 -21.78
C LYS A 613 4.80 -18.25 -21.65
N TYR A 614 4.71 -17.67 -20.46
CA TYR A 614 3.91 -16.48 -20.17
C TYR A 614 4.72 -15.18 -20.14
N ARG A 615 6.03 -15.24 -20.44
CA ARG A 615 6.97 -14.12 -20.35
C ARG A 615 6.93 -13.40 -19.00
N ILE A 616 6.86 -14.18 -17.92
CA ILE A 616 7.05 -13.64 -16.57
C ILE A 616 8.53 -13.24 -16.45
N PRO A 617 8.84 -11.95 -16.22
CA PRO A 617 10.22 -11.51 -16.19
C PRO A 617 10.86 -11.98 -14.88
N LEU A 618 12.01 -12.65 -15.01
CA LEU A 618 12.79 -13.16 -13.89
C LEU A 618 14.01 -12.26 -13.68
N ALA A 619 14.34 -11.97 -12.44
CA ALA A 619 15.56 -11.23 -12.14
C ALA A 619 16.77 -12.18 -12.20
N GLU A 620 17.90 -11.69 -12.70
CA GLU A 620 19.17 -12.43 -12.68
C GLU A 620 19.66 -12.66 -11.25
N ASP A 621 19.45 -11.67 -10.38
CA ASP A 621 19.74 -11.72 -8.96
C ASP A 621 18.66 -10.96 -8.14
N ALA A 622 18.52 -11.31 -6.86
CA ALA A 622 17.55 -10.70 -5.95
C ALA A 622 17.98 -9.32 -5.40
N SER A 623 19.19 -8.87 -5.73
CA SER A 623 19.72 -7.54 -5.38
C SER A 623 19.25 -6.47 -6.39
N GLN A 624 18.71 -6.86 -7.55
CA GLN A 624 18.27 -5.95 -8.59
C GLN A 624 17.32 -4.85 -8.07
N ALA A 625 16.39 -5.19 -7.18
CA ALA A 625 15.45 -4.22 -6.60
C ALA A 625 16.17 -3.17 -5.75
N MET A 626 17.13 -3.58 -4.91
CA MET A 626 17.98 -2.68 -4.14
C MET A 626 18.81 -1.77 -5.07
N GLN A 627 19.45 -2.33 -6.09
CA GLN A 627 20.23 -1.55 -7.05
C GLN A 627 19.38 -0.49 -7.75
N LYS A 628 18.21 -0.88 -8.28
CA LYS A 628 17.24 0.03 -8.91
C LYS A 628 16.77 1.12 -7.95
N GLY A 629 16.56 0.79 -6.67
CA GLY A 629 16.21 1.72 -5.60
C GLY A 629 17.31 2.75 -5.33
N ILE A 630 18.53 2.30 -5.07
CA ILE A 630 19.71 3.15 -4.86
C ILE A 630 19.95 4.09 -6.05
N GLU A 631 19.90 3.56 -7.28
CA GLU A 631 20.04 4.37 -8.49
C GLU A 631 18.94 5.43 -8.61
N PHE A 632 17.70 5.09 -8.25
CA PHE A 632 16.59 6.02 -8.27
C PHE A 632 16.81 7.16 -7.27
N GLU A 633 17.18 6.85 -6.03
CA GLU A 633 17.53 7.87 -5.04
C GLU A 633 18.65 8.77 -5.52
N GLN A 634 19.71 8.19 -6.09
CA GLN A 634 20.83 8.97 -6.60
C GLN A 634 20.38 9.96 -7.69
N ARG A 635 19.56 9.51 -8.65
CA ARG A 635 18.97 10.40 -9.68
C ARG A 635 18.13 11.52 -9.07
N VAL A 636 17.33 11.21 -8.04
CA VAL A 636 16.51 12.22 -7.35
C VAL A 636 17.40 13.26 -6.66
N ARG A 637 18.47 12.83 -5.97
CA ARG A 637 19.45 13.72 -5.33
C ARG A 637 20.15 14.62 -6.34
N GLU A 638 20.63 14.04 -7.45
CA GLU A 638 21.30 14.79 -8.53
C GLU A 638 20.36 15.80 -9.22
N SER A 639 19.06 15.48 -9.35
CA SER A 639 18.08 16.40 -9.94
C SER A 639 17.61 17.53 -9.00
N SER A 640 17.92 17.41 -7.70
CA SER A 640 17.52 18.38 -6.67
C SER A 640 18.64 19.37 -6.31
N GLN A 641 19.84 19.18 -6.89
CA GLN A 641 20.98 20.11 -6.85
C GLN A 641 20.96 21.03 -8.05
#